data_AF-M4AKC9-F1
#
_entry.id   AF-M4AKC9-F1
#
_cell.length_a   1.000
_cell.length_b   1.000
_cell.length_c   1.000
_cell.angle_alpha   90.00
_cell.angle_beta   90.00
_cell.angle_gamma   90.00
#
_symmetry.space_group_name_H-M   'P 1'
#
loop_
_entity.id
_entity.type
_entity.pdbx_description
1 polymer ?
#
loop_
_entity_poly.entity_id
_entity_poly.type
_entity_poly.pdbx_seq_one_letter_code
_entity_poly.pdbx_strand_id
1 'polypeptide(L)'
;SLKRQQFVALMWKRFLYARLCVPLASELSMCSQIVLPAVFVCIALVFSLIVPPFGKYPSLELQPWMYEEQVTFFSDDAPGDANMQKLLSALLDPPGFGTRCMDGYSIREAPCTMGDDDWSTPLVPDSVKQLFSSRNWTMEHPSPACSCTCDGRKRMLPDCPAGAGGLPPPEMKLSSSDTLQNLTGRNVSDYLVKTYIWFNNKGWHSVAAFINVLSNGVLRANLPPGAEPGRYGITSFNHPLNLTKEQLSQVALVTTSVDVLVSICVIFAMSFVPASFVVFLIQERVSKAKHMQFISGVHPLLYWLANFTWDMVRSWSITPLMYPASFFFKIPSTAYVVLTSVNILIGINGSISTFVMELFGDHEIGGINDILKNVLLVFPHFCLGRGLIDMVKNQAMADALERFGENRFRSPLDWDMVGKNLFAMAVEGVVFFIITILIQYRFCIKPSKLTKLGPLGEEDEDVARERHRIVQGLGQGDILELRQLTKVFKRKQKPAVDRLCVGIPPGECFGLLGVNGAGKTTTFKMLTGDTLVTSGEAFLAGKSILREIEDVHRNMGYCPQFDAINELLTGREHLELYAILRGVPEGEVAEWGIRKLSLLKYADKRAGSYSGGNLRKLSTAISLIGAPPVVFLDEPTTGMDPRARRALWNCIHSVIKEGRSIVLTSHSMEECEALCTRMAIMVNGRFRCLGSVQHLKNRFGDGYTIILRVAGPDPDLRPVMKFIESELSGSTLKEKHRNMLQYQLPSSLSSLAHIFSTFANNKDALRIEDYSVTQTTLDQVRVHRVLVWTDAVGSELVEGSLLLLGSGGQAGAGLQRGAERTEVSL
;
A
#
# COMPACT_ATOMS: atom_id res chain seq x y z
N SER A 1 18.58 -26.63 15.89
CA SER A 1 17.18 -27.02 15.61
C SER A 1 16.71 -26.32 14.35
N LEU A 2 16.18 -27.08 13.39
CA LEU A 2 15.70 -26.59 12.09
C LEU A 2 14.68 -25.44 12.22
N LYS A 3 13.75 -25.55 13.17
CA LYS A 3 12.73 -24.50 13.40
C LYS A 3 13.34 -23.14 13.76
N ARG A 4 14.46 -23.12 14.51
CA ARG A 4 15.17 -21.88 14.85
C ARG A 4 15.87 -21.29 13.62
N GLN A 5 16.49 -22.12 12.79
CA GLN A 5 17.11 -21.68 11.54
C GLN A 5 16.07 -21.10 10.58
N GLN A 6 14.94 -21.78 10.40
CA GLN A 6 13.81 -21.30 9.60
C GLN A 6 13.28 -19.95 10.12
N PHE A 7 13.15 -19.77 11.43
CA PHE A 7 12.73 -18.50 12.02
C PHE A 7 13.72 -17.36 11.71
N VAL A 8 15.02 -17.60 11.94
CA VAL A 8 16.06 -16.61 11.64
C VAL A 8 16.12 -16.30 10.15
N ALA A 9 15.94 -17.28 9.27
CA ALA A 9 15.91 -17.08 7.82
C ALA A 9 14.72 -16.22 7.37
N LEU A 10 13.54 -16.41 7.96
CA LEU A 10 12.37 -15.56 7.70
C LEU A 10 12.58 -14.12 8.20
N MET A 11 13.19 -13.96 9.37
CA MET A 11 13.58 -12.64 9.91
C MET A 11 14.64 -11.97 9.03
N TRP A 12 15.62 -12.74 8.56
CA TRP A 12 16.64 -12.28 7.62
C TRP A 12 16.04 -11.84 6.29
N LYS A 13 15.08 -12.60 5.74
CA LYS A 13 14.32 -12.20 4.55
C LYS A 13 13.61 -10.86 4.77
N ARG A 14 12.93 -10.70 5.91
CA ARG A 14 12.27 -9.43 6.27
C ARG A 14 13.27 -8.28 6.38
N PHE A 15 14.44 -8.54 6.96
CA PHE A 15 15.53 -7.57 7.03
C PHE A 15 16.08 -7.19 5.65
N LEU A 16 16.37 -8.16 4.79
CA LEU A 16 16.81 -7.91 3.42
C LEU A 16 15.76 -7.14 2.63
N TYR A 17 14.47 -7.49 2.75
CA TYR A 17 13.41 -6.74 2.13
C TYR A 17 13.38 -5.29 2.64
N ALA A 18 13.42 -5.08 3.96
CA ALA A 18 13.47 -3.73 4.53
C ALA A 18 14.70 -2.95 4.03
N ARG A 19 15.89 -3.58 3.99
CA ARG A 19 17.14 -2.95 3.55
C ARG A 19 17.18 -2.67 2.05
N LEU A 20 16.66 -3.57 1.21
CA LEU A 20 16.72 -3.48 -0.26
C LEU A 20 15.54 -2.69 -0.85
N CYS A 21 14.46 -2.54 -0.09
CA CYS A 21 13.36 -1.64 -0.41
C CYS A 21 13.75 -0.17 -0.17
N VAL A 22 14.62 0.11 0.81
CA VAL A 22 15.16 1.46 1.13
C VAL A 22 15.73 2.21 -0.09
N PRO A 23 16.42 1.59 -1.07
CA PRO A 23 17.00 2.33 -2.19
C PRO A 23 16.27 2.22 -3.53
N LEU A 24 15.31 1.28 -3.74
CA LEU A 24 14.86 0.95 -5.12
C LEU A 24 13.36 0.68 -5.34
N ALA A 25 12.52 0.59 -4.31
CA ALA A 25 11.09 0.33 -4.51
C ALA A 25 10.22 1.44 -3.90
N SER A 26 9.90 2.40 -4.78
CA SER A 26 8.92 3.48 -4.63
C SER A 26 9.23 4.58 -3.62
N GLU A 27 9.24 5.81 -4.12
CA GLU A 27 9.07 7.05 -3.36
C GLU A 27 7.87 6.99 -2.38
N LEU A 28 6.97 6.01 -2.49
CA LEU A 28 5.75 5.89 -1.67
C LEU A 28 5.93 5.12 -0.35
N SER A 29 6.71 4.03 -0.29
CA SER A 29 6.79 3.18 0.92
C SER A 29 7.61 3.84 2.04
N MET A 30 8.79 4.40 1.71
CA MET A 30 9.58 5.17 2.67
C MET A 30 8.90 6.47 3.08
N CYS A 31 8.21 7.14 2.15
CA CYS A 31 7.40 8.30 2.49
C CYS A 31 6.31 7.93 3.49
N SER A 32 5.54 6.88 3.23
CA SER A 32 4.47 6.43 4.13
C SER A 32 4.94 5.99 5.52
N GLN A 33 6.05 5.26 5.60
CA GLN A 33 6.47 4.62 6.85
C GLN A 33 7.29 5.51 7.79
N ILE A 34 8.07 6.45 7.25
CA ILE A 34 9.04 7.23 8.04
C ILE A 34 8.84 8.73 7.83
N VAL A 35 8.87 9.19 6.57
CA VAL A 35 8.85 10.64 6.28
C VAL A 35 7.51 11.26 6.65
N LEU A 36 6.40 10.65 6.26
CA LEU A 36 5.06 11.18 6.46
C LEU A 36 4.70 11.23 7.96
N PRO A 37 4.93 10.19 8.78
CA PRO A 37 4.79 10.30 10.22
C PRO A 37 5.68 11.37 10.84
N ALA A 38 6.96 11.41 10.46
CA ALA A 38 7.90 12.40 10.99
C ALA A 38 7.48 13.84 10.63
N VAL A 39 7.08 14.08 9.39
CA VAL A 39 6.61 15.39 8.92
C VAL A 39 5.34 15.82 9.65
N PHE A 40 4.35 14.93 9.83
CA PHE A 40 3.14 15.27 10.59
C PHE A 40 3.40 15.53 12.07
N VAL A 41 4.31 14.77 12.69
CA VAL A 41 4.74 15.04 14.07
C VAL A 41 5.49 16.36 14.16
N CYS A 42 6.38 16.66 13.22
CA CYS A 42 7.08 17.95 13.17
C CYS A 42 6.10 19.11 12.99
N ILE A 43 5.13 19.00 12.07
CA ILE A 43 4.10 20.02 11.87
C ILE A 43 3.29 20.21 13.15
N ALA A 44 2.92 19.13 13.84
CA ALA A 44 2.19 19.20 15.10
C ALA A 44 3.00 19.94 16.18
N LEU A 45 4.29 19.61 16.34
CA LEU A 45 5.16 20.26 17.31
C LEU A 45 5.40 21.75 16.97
N VAL A 46 5.60 22.08 15.69
CA VAL A 46 5.71 23.47 15.24
C VAL A 46 4.43 24.24 15.56
N PHE A 47 3.25 23.64 15.33
CA PHE A 47 1.99 24.26 15.68
C PHE A 47 1.85 24.49 17.19
N SER A 48 2.25 23.52 18.02
CA SER A 48 2.28 23.67 19.48
C SER A 48 3.20 24.81 19.95
N LEU A 49 4.30 25.08 19.24
CA LEU A 49 5.21 26.17 19.58
C LEU A 49 4.65 27.56 19.19
N ILE A 50 3.76 27.63 18.20
CA ILE A 50 3.14 28.89 17.76
C ILE A 50 2.03 29.32 18.75
N VAL A 51 1.34 28.38 19.39
CA VAL A 51 0.24 28.70 20.29
C VAL A 51 0.79 29.25 21.61
N PRO A 52 0.44 30.49 22.01
CA PRO A 52 0.95 31.08 23.24
C PRO A 52 0.44 30.31 24.46
N PRO A 53 1.26 30.14 25.51
CA PRO A 53 0.83 29.48 26.73
C PRO A 53 -0.26 30.32 27.43
N PHE A 54 -1.44 29.74 27.61
CA PHE A 54 -2.53 30.40 28.32
C PHE A 54 -2.21 30.51 29.83
N GLY A 55 -2.56 31.65 30.44
CA GLY A 55 -2.47 31.84 31.89
C GLY A 55 -1.12 32.34 32.42
N LYS A 56 -0.26 32.92 31.57
CA LYS A 56 0.87 33.77 32.00
C LYS A 56 0.66 35.18 31.46
N TYR A 57 0.11 36.06 32.29
CA TYR A 57 -0.07 37.47 31.96
C TYR A 57 0.90 38.30 32.81
N PRO A 58 1.95 38.89 32.21
CA PRO A 58 2.85 39.78 32.96
C PRO A 58 2.13 41.07 33.37
N SER A 59 2.63 41.74 34.40
CA SER A 59 2.19 43.09 34.76
C SER A 59 2.44 44.03 33.58
N LEU A 60 1.42 44.76 33.17
CA LEU A 60 1.48 45.68 32.04
C LEU A 60 1.36 47.11 32.54
N GLU A 61 2.36 47.93 32.26
CA GLU A 61 2.27 49.36 32.53
C GLU A 61 1.30 50.04 31.56
N LEU A 62 0.37 50.82 32.08
CA LEU A 62 -0.66 51.49 31.31
C LEU A 62 -0.15 52.84 30.84
N GLN A 63 0.21 52.90 29.56
CA GLN A 63 0.70 54.10 28.91
C GLN A 63 -0.07 54.37 27.62
N PRO A 64 -0.37 55.63 27.26
CA PRO A 64 -1.05 55.94 26.01
C PRO A 64 -0.35 55.36 24.78
N TRP A 65 0.98 55.47 24.74
CA TRP A 65 1.85 55.01 23.66
C TRP A 65 2.18 53.52 23.67
N MET A 66 1.42 52.70 24.41
CA MET A 66 1.52 51.24 24.32
C MET A 66 0.95 50.68 23.01
N TYR A 67 0.28 51.52 22.22
CA TYR A 67 -0.31 51.19 20.92
C TYR A 67 0.54 51.79 19.79
N GLU A 68 0.67 51.04 18.68
CA GLU A 68 1.37 51.51 17.47
C GLU A 68 0.58 52.65 16.79
N GLU A 69 1.29 53.72 16.39
CA GLU A 69 0.80 54.94 15.70
C GLU A 69 -0.54 55.49 16.22
N GLN A 70 -0.49 56.51 17.08
CA GLN A 70 -1.69 57.12 17.66
C GLN A 70 -1.77 58.62 17.42
N VAL A 71 -3.00 59.07 17.14
CA VAL A 71 -3.36 60.49 17.13
C VAL A 71 -4.24 60.75 18.33
N THR A 72 -3.73 61.53 19.26
CA THR A 72 -4.43 62.00 20.45
C THR A 72 -4.91 63.43 20.23
N PHE A 73 -5.98 63.84 20.90
CA PHE A 73 -6.51 65.19 20.76
C PHE A 73 -6.91 65.76 22.12
N PHE A 74 -6.93 67.09 22.20
CA PHE A 74 -7.60 67.82 23.28
C PHE A 74 -8.52 68.90 22.69
N SER A 75 -9.53 69.31 23.46
CA SER A 75 -10.40 70.44 23.15
C SER A 75 -10.55 71.27 24.43
N ASP A 76 -10.25 72.56 24.35
CA ASP A 76 -10.59 73.52 25.39
C ASP A 76 -11.95 74.14 25.10
N ASP A 77 -12.99 73.64 25.76
CA ASP A 77 -14.36 74.09 25.54
C ASP A 77 -14.68 75.40 26.30
N ALA A 78 -13.78 75.87 27.17
CA ALA A 78 -13.96 77.08 28.00
C ALA A 78 -12.65 77.89 28.12
N PRO A 79 -12.15 78.49 27.02
CA PRO A 79 -10.85 79.16 26.98
C PRO A 79 -10.72 80.40 27.88
N GLY A 80 -11.84 80.89 28.44
CA GLY A 80 -11.85 81.99 29.41
C GLY A 80 -11.66 81.58 30.87
N ASP A 81 -11.63 80.29 31.19
CA ASP A 81 -11.45 79.80 32.57
C ASP A 81 -9.96 79.65 32.92
N ALA A 82 -9.51 80.42 33.93
CA ALA A 82 -8.15 80.40 34.42
C ALA A 82 -7.72 79.03 34.96
N ASN A 83 -8.66 78.23 35.51
CA ASN A 83 -8.36 76.90 36.02
C ASN A 83 -8.15 75.90 34.87
N MET A 84 -8.92 76.03 33.78
CA MET A 84 -8.77 75.20 32.59
C MET A 84 -7.45 75.49 31.89
N GLN A 85 -7.08 76.76 31.76
CA GLN A 85 -5.79 77.18 31.21
C GLN A 85 -4.60 76.66 32.03
N LYS A 86 -4.72 76.64 33.35
CA LYS A 86 -3.70 76.07 34.25
C LYS A 86 -3.56 74.54 34.10
N LEU A 87 -4.67 73.84 33.87
CA LEU A 87 -4.66 72.40 33.59
C LEU A 87 -4.07 72.10 32.22
N LEU A 88 -4.43 72.90 31.22
CA LEU A 88 -3.95 72.77 29.86
C LEU A 88 -2.44 73.02 29.78
N SER A 89 -1.94 74.07 30.44
CA SER A 89 -0.51 74.35 30.53
C SER A 89 0.24 73.20 31.23
N ALA A 90 -0.32 72.63 32.30
CA ALA A 90 0.28 71.49 32.99
C ALA A 90 0.32 70.18 32.17
N LEU A 91 -0.54 70.04 31.15
CA LEU A 91 -0.56 68.90 30.23
C LEU A 91 0.38 69.09 29.02
N LEU A 92 0.57 70.33 28.58
CA LEU A 92 1.34 70.67 27.37
C LEU A 92 2.80 71.05 27.68
N ASP A 93 3.07 71.69 28.81
CA ASP A 93 4.43 72.09 29.22
C ASP A 93 5.22 70.89 29.79
N PRO A 94 6.57 70.89 29.69
CA PRO A 94 7.42 69.82 30.25
C PRO A 94 7.13 69.56 31.73
N PRO A 95 6.94 68.30 32.19
CA PRO A 95 7.21 67.01 31.53
C PRO A 95 6.08 66.46 30.61
N GLY A 96 5.01 67.23 30.37
CA GLY A 96 4.05 66.98 29.29
C GLY A 96 3.04 65.84 29.52
N PHE A 97 2.48 65.36 28.42
CA PHE A 97 1.38 64.38 28.35
C PHE A 97 1.78 63.00 28.92
N GLY A 98 1.26 62.66 30.09
CA GLY A 98 1.52 61.38 30.77
C GLY A 98 2.81 61.39 31.60
N THR A 99 3.53 60.26 31.61
CA THR A 99 4.71 60.03 32.48
C THR A 99 6.04 59.89 31.73
N ARG A 100 6.04 60.12 30.41
CA ARG A 100 7.19 59.85 29.50
C ARG A 100 8.45 60.66 29.82
N CYS A 101 8.30 61.91 30.27
CA CYS A 101 9.42 62.84 30.47
C CYS A 101 9.68 63.17 31.94
N MET A 102 9.35 62.25 32.85
CA MET A 102 9.67 62.45 34.27
C MET A 102 11.16 62.21 34.53
N ASP A 103 11.70 62.96 35.49
CA ASP A 103 13.11 62.87 35.87
C ASP A 103 13.45 61.47 36.42
N GLY A 104 14.43 60.82 35.82
CA GLY A 104 14.85 59.46 36.20
C GLY A 104 13.98 58.32 35.65
N TYR A 105 12.94 58.61 34.86
CA TYR A 105 12.06 57.64 34.22
C TYR A 105 12.20 57.67 32.70
N SER A 106 13.33 57.20 32.16
CA SER A 106 13.56 57.13 30.71
C SER A 106 13.20 55.75 30.15
N ILE A 107 12.18 55.68 29.29
CA ILE A 107 11.86 54.46 28.55
C ILE A 107 12.87 54.30 27.40
N ARG A 108 13.63 53.19 27.37
CA ARG A 108 14.67 52.94 26.34
C ARG A 108 14.13 52.91 24.90
N GLU A 109 12.86 52.57 24.72
CA GLU A 109 12.21 52.37 23.43
C GLU A 109 11.46 53.63 22.94
N ALA A 110 11.27 54.63 23.79
CA ALA A 110 10.58 55.88 23.45
C ALA A 110 11.22 57.07 24.19
N PRO A 111 12.22 57.76 23.58
CA PRO A 111 12.86 58.91 24.18
C PRO A 111 11.88 60.08 24.35
N CYS A 112 12.10 60.90 25.37
CA CYS A 112 11.33 62.12 25.56
C CYS A 112 11.75 63.16 24.50
N THR A 113 10.83 63.54 23.62
CA THR A 113 10.99 64.61 22.60
C THR A 113 9.91 65.69 22.77
N MET A 114 9.30 65.78 23.96
CA MET A 114 8.23 66.74 24.22
C MET A 114 8.78 68.17 24.23
N GLY A 115 8.31 68.99 23.29
CA GLY A 115 8.69 70.39 23.16
C GLY A 115 9.78 70.69 22.12
N ASP A 116 10.20 69.70 21.31
CA ASP A 116 11.16 69.93 20.22
C ASP A 116 10.51 70.50 18.94
N ASP A 117 9.21 70.24 18.72
CA ASP A 117 8.45 70.69 17.53
C ASP A 117 7.32 71.67 17.94
N ASP A 118 7.22 72.80 17.23
CA ASP A 118 6.12 73.77 17.39
C ASP A 118 4.81 73.29 16.75
N TRP A 119 3.69 73.84 17.21
CA TRP A 119 2.36 73.62 16.60
C TRP A 119 2.37 73.96 15.10
N SER A 120 2.05 72.97 14.25
CA SER A 120 2.00 73.16 12.80
C SER A 120 0.73 72.59 12.19
N THR A 121 0.18 73.26 11.18
CA THR A 121 -0.99 72.76 10.44
C THR A 121 -0.53 71.98 9.20
N PRO A 122 -0.96 70.73 9.00
CA PRO A 122 -0.57 69.91 7.85
C PRO A 122 -0.98 70.55 6.52
N LEU A 123 -0.14 70.37 5.50
CA LEU A 123 -0.43 70.85 4.15
C LEU A 123 -1.54 70.00 3.52
N VAL A 124 -2.61 70.68 3.10
CA VAL A 124 -3.77 70.06 2.43
C VAL A 124 -3.65 70.19 0.91
N PRO A 125 -4.08 69.18 0.11
CA PRO A 125 -4.16 69.29 -1.34
C PRO A 125 -4.96 70.51 -1.83
N ASP A 126 -4.54 71.11 -2.95
CA ASP A 126 -5.14 72.34 -3.49
C ASP A 126 -6.63 72.18 -3.86
N SER A 127 -7.07 70.95 -4.17
CA SER A 127 -8.48 70.62 -4.41
C SER A 127 -9.38 70.87 -3.19
N VAL A 128 -8.88 70.57 -1.98
CA VAL A 128 -9.61 70.77 -0.73
C VAL A 128 -9.54 72.24 -0.30
N LYS A 129 -8.41 72.93 -0.54
CA LYS A 129 -8.31 74.38 -0.32
C LYS A 129 -9.32 75.15 -1.17
N GLN A 130 -9.48 74.79 -2.44
CA GLN A 130 -10.48 75.38 -3.34
C GLN A 130 -11.92 75.08 -2.91
N LEU A 131 -12.18 73.88 -2.35
CA LEU A 131 -13.48 73.50 -1.80
C LEU A 131 -13.92 74.43 -0.65
N PHE A 132 -13.00 74.78 0.25
CA PHE A 132 -13.29 75.69 1.36
C PHE A 132 -13.44 77.16 0.93
N SER A 133 -12.76 77.60 -0.14
CA SER A 133 -12.89 78.97 -0.68
C SER A 133 -14.16 79.20 -1.51
N SER A 134 -14.83 78.14 -1.98
CA SER A 134 -15.97 78.25 -2.92
C SER A 134 -17.35 78.29 -2.26
N ARG A 135 -17.47 78.02 -0.95
CA ARG A 135 -18.74 77.98 -0.20
C ARG A 135 -18.64 78.74 1.13
N ASN A 136 -19.78 79.21 1.65
CA ASN A 136 -19.88 79.90 2.94
C ASN A 136 -20.20 78.89 4.05
N TRP A 137 -19.21 78.50 4.84
CA TRP A 137 -19.32 77.48 5.91
C TRP A 137 -19.60 78.15 7.27
N THR A 138 -20.40 77.51 8.11
CA THR A 138 -20.73 78.02 9.47
C THR A 138 -20.10 77.14 10.56
N MET A 139 -19.95 77.66 11.77
CA MET A 139 -19.38 76.90 12.91
C MET A 139 -20.22 75.68 13.30
N GLU A 140 -21.53 75.67 13.01
CA GLU A 140 -22.40 74.51 13.24
C GLU A 140 -22.23 73.44 12.15
N HIS A 141 -21.83 73.82 10.93
CA HIS A 141 -21.60 72.92 9.78
C HIS A 141 -20.30 73.28 9.03
N PRO A 142 -19.13 72.99 9.61
CA PRO A 142 -17.85 73.50 9.13
C PRO A 142 -17.30 72.76 7.89
N SER A 143 -17.97 71.70 7.41
CA SER A 143 -17.46 70.83 6.35
C SER A 143 -18.57 70.18 5.53
N PRO A 144 -18.26 69.57 4.36
CA PRO A 144 -19.20 68.75 3.61
C PRO A 144 -19.82 67.64 4.49
N ALA A 145 -21.11 67.38 4.28
CA ALA A 145 -21.80 66.27 4.91
C ALA A 145 -21.36 64.94 4.27
N CYS A 146 -21.26 63.89 5.07
CA CYS A 146 -21.01 62.55 4.57
C CYS A 146 -22.30 61.93 4.04
N SER A 147 -22.18 61.12 3.00
CA SER A 147 -23.31 60.35 2.47
C SER A 147 -23.41 59.01 3.20
N CYS A 148 -24.62 58.53 3.47
CA CYS A 148 -24.82 57.18 4.00
C CYS A 148 -25.09 56.24 2.83
N THR A 149 -24.23 55.25 2.60
CA THR A 149 -24.38 54.27 1.52
C THR A 149 -25.44 53.23 1.89
N CYS A 150 -26.72 53.60 1.90
CA CYS A 150 -27.84 52.69 2.12
C CYS A 150 -28.33 52.05 0.82
N ASP A 151 -27.41 51.46 0.04
CA ASP A 151 -27.77 50.75 -1.20
C ASP A 151 -27.73 49.23 -0.97
N GLY A 152 -28.70 48.75 -0.18
CA GLY A 152 -28.96 47.32 0.05
C GLY A 152 -27.91 46.52 0.85
N ARG A 153 -26.77 47.10 1.22
CA ARG A 153 -25.76 46.48 2.09
C ARG A 153 -25.98 46.91 3.54
N LYS A 154 -26.10 45.95 4.46
CA LYS A 154 -26.23 46.17 5.92
C LYS A 154 -24.91 46.63 6.58
N ARG A 155 -24.29 47.71 6.10
CA ARG A 155 -23.14 48.36 6.76
C ARG A 155 -23.42 49.85 6.90
N MET A 156 -23.64 50.30 8.14
CA MET A 156 -23.73 51.72 8.50
C MET A 156 -22.31 52.27 8.72
N LEU A 157 -21.63 52.66 7.66
CA LEU A 157 -20.43 53.49 7.74
C LEU A 157 -20.67 54.73 6.86
N PRO A 158 -20.42 55.96 7.34
CA PRO A 158 -20.56 57.16 6.54
C PRO A 158 -19.47 57.18 5.45
N ASP A 159 -19.85 57.47 4.21
CA ASP A 159 -18.94 57.71 3.10
C ASP A 159 -18.70 59.22 2.97
N CYS A 160 -17.53 59.65 3.41
CA CYS A 160 -17.17 61.05 3.58
C CYS A 160 -16.21 61.52 2.47
N PRO A 161 -16.50 62.64 1.78
CA PRO A 161 -15.60 63.19 0.77
C PRO A 161 -14.32 63.79 1.39
N ALA A 162 -13.25 63.92 0.59
CA ALA A 162 -12.00 64.57 1.00
C ALA A 162 -12.28 66.03 1.43
N GLY A 163 -12.02 66.35 2.71
CA GLY A 163 -12.35 67.63 3.34
C GLY A 163 -13.53 67.59 4.33
N ALA A 164 -14.20 66.44 4.50
CA ALA A 164 -15.13 66.24 5.61
C ALA A 164 -14.40 66.34 6.97
N GLY A 165 -14.92 67.14 7.91
CA GLY A 165 -14.25 67.51 9.17
C GLY A 165 -13.55 68.89 9.14
N GLY A 166 -13.45 69.55 7.99
CA GLY A 166 -12.82 70.88 7.89
C GLY A 166 -11.33 70.79 7.54
N LEU A 167 -10.62 71.93 7.56
CA LEU A 167 -9.15 71.95 7.46
C LEU A 167 -8.53 71.18 8.65
N PRO A 168 -7.39 70.50 8.48
CA PRO A 168 -6.76 69.76 9.58
C PRO A 168 -6.42 70.71 10.73
N PRO A 169 -6.58 70.27 11.99
CA PRO A 169 -6.22 71.05 13.15
C PRO A 169 -4.69 71.26 13.22
N PRO A 170 -4.23 72.26 14.00
CA PRO A 170 -2.84 72.31 14.41
C PRO A 170 -2.46 71.02 15.14
N GLU A 171 -1.31 70.46 14.79
CA GLU A 171 -0.78 69.24 15.36
C GLU A 171 0.63 69.50 15.90
N MET A 172 0.98 68.77 16.97
CA MET A 172 2.29 68.74 17.57
C MET A 172 2.73 67.29 17.69
N LYS A 173 3.98 66.98 17.31
CA LYS A 173 4.52 65.64 17.47
C LYS A 173 5.04 65.47 18.89
N LEU A 174 4.48 64.50 19.61
CA LEU A 174 4.94 64.13 20.95
C LEU A 174 6.06 63.09 20.90
N SER A 175 6.12 62.31 19.80
CA SER A 175 7.17 61.35 19.48
C SER A 175 7.14 61.01 17.97
N SER A 176 7.98 60.09 17.52
CA SER A 176 7.95 59.59 16.14
C SER A 176 6.63 58.91 15.75
N SER A 177 5.85 58.41 16.71
CA SER A 177 4.61 57.65 16.47
C SER A 177 3.36 58.30 17.10
N ASP A 178 3.52 59.36 17.89
CA ASP A 178 2.44 59.98 18.64
C ASP A 178 2.25 61.45 18.22
N THR A 179 1.05 61.78 17.77
CA THR A 179 0.67 63.15 17.40
C THR A 179 -0.43 63.65 18.34
N LEU A 180 -0.32 64.90 18.79
CA LEU A 180 -1.35 65.60 19.56
C LEU A 180 -1.99 66.68 18.70
N GLN A 181 -3.32 66.63 18.58
CA GLN A 181 -4.11 67.60 17.83
C GLN A 181 -4.89 68.53 18.75
N ASN A 182 -4.94 69.81 18.39
CA ASN A 182 -5.76 70.80 19.08
C ASN A 182 -7.09 70.98 18.34
N LEU A 183 -8.18 70.48 18.93
CA LEU A 183 -9.54 70.57 18.37
C LEU A 183 -10.39 71.68 19.00
N THR A 184 -9.77 72.59 19.77
CA THR A 184 -10.46 73.70 20.44
C THR A 184 -11.34 74.49 19.48
N GLY A 185 -12.58 74.74 19.89
CA GLY A 185 -13.56 75.49 19.10
C GLY A 185 -14.20 74.71 17.95
N ARG A 186 -13.96 73.39 17.84
CA ARG A 186 -14.61 72.52 16.84
C ARG A 186 -15.68 71.64 17.48
N ASN A 187 -16.66 71.22 16.69
CA ASN A 187 -17.54 70.12 17.08
C ASN A 187 -16.77 68.79 17.02
N VAL A 188 -16.23 68.37 18.17
CA VAL A 188 -15.38 67.17 18.31
C VAL A 188 -16.11 65.91 17.84
N SER A 189 -17.39 65.76 18.19
CA SER A 189 -18.17 64.56 17.82
C SER A 189 -18.33 64.44 16.30
N ASP A 190 -18.63 65.56 15.63
CA ASP A 190 -18.76 65.61 14.17
C ASP A 190 -17.41 65.40 13.48
N TYR A 191 -16.34 66.00 14.01
CA TYR A 191 -14.98 65.84 13.49
C TYR A 191 -14.49 64.38 13.55
N LEU A 192 -14.62 63.74 14.71
CA LEU A 192 -14.16 62.36 14.90
C LEU A 192 -14.91 61.37 14.00
N VAL A 193 -16.23 61.53 13.86
CA VAL A 193 -17.04 60.64 13.00
C VAL A 193 -16.70 60.81 11.53
N LYS A 194 -16.38 62.04 11.08
CA LYS A 194 -16.10 62.33 9.66
C LYS A 194 -14.65 62.04 9.25
N THR A 195 -13.70 62.23 10.15
CA THR A 195 -12.26 62.12 9.86
C THR A 195 -11.68 60.78 10.30
N TYR A 196 -12.16 60.21 11.41
CA TYR A 196 -11.69 58.94 11.98
C TYR A 196 -12.77 57.85 11.92
N ILE A 197 -13.43 57.73 10.76
CA ILE A 197 -14.52 56.77 10.45
C ILE A 197 -14.15 55.32 10.82
N TRP A 198 -12.87 54.98 10.73
CA TRP A 198 -12.30 53.68 11.09
C TRP A 198 -11.77 53.72 12.52
N PHE A 199 -12.66 53.96 13.50
CA PHE A 199 -12.27 53.88 14.91
C PHE A 199 -11.77 52.47 15.21
N ASN A 200 -10.46 52.33 15.40
CA ASN A 200 -9.86 51.07 15.76
C ASN A 200 -10.09 50.82 17.25
N ASN A 201 -11.12 50.06 17.61
CA ASN A 201 -11.44 49.73 19.01
C ASN A 201 -10.43 48.74 19.65
N LYS A 202 -9.19 48.67 19.15
CA LYS A 202 -8.09 47.82 19.63
C LYS A 202 -7.49 48.28 20.97
N GLY A 203 -7.92 49.44 21.48
CA GLY A 203 -7.44 50.00 22.74
C GLY A 203 -8.03 49.30 23.98
N TRP A 204 -7.74 48.02 24.22
CA TRP A 204 -8.25 47.26 25.38
C TRP A 204 -8.01 47.94 26.75
N HIS A 205 -6.95 48.73 26.86
CA HIS A 205 -6.53 49.42 28.08
C HIS A 205 -6.55 50.95 27.94
N SER A 206 -7.09 51.49 26.83
CA SER A 206 -7.03 52.92 26.50
C SER A 206 -7.67 53.80 27.57
N VAL A 207 -8.86 53.41 28.06
CA VAL A 207 -9.61 54.15 29.08
C VAL A 207 -8.76 54.37 30.33
N ALA A 208 -8.18 53.29 30.86
CA ALA A 208 -7.37 53.38 32.07
C ALA A 208 -6.05 54.16 31.84
N ALA A 209 -5.43 54.03 30.66
CA ALA A 209 -4.24 54.78 30.30
C ALA A 209 -4.51 56.30 30.21
N PHE A 210 -5.59 56.74 29.55
CA PHE A 210 -5.93 58.17 29.43
C PHE A 210 -6.45 58.78 30.74
N ILE A 211 -7.12 57.99 31.59
CA ILE A 211 -7.45 58.44 32.96
C ILE A 211 -6.16 58.71 33.76
N ASN A 212 -5.13 57.87 33.60
CA ASN A 212 -3.84 58.10 34.26
C ASN A 212 -3.17 59.39 33.74
N VAL A 213 -3.23 59.66 32.44
CA VAL A 213 -2.74 60.93 31.86
C VAL A 213 -3.45 62.14 32.46
N LEU A 214 -4.78 62.12 32.48
CA LEU A 214 -5.56 63.21 33.03
C LEU A 214 -5.26 63.44 34.52
N SER A 215 -5.15 62.36 35.29
CA SER A 215 -4.79 62.41 36.72
C SER A 215 -3.41 63.03 36.94
N ASN A 216 -2.44 62.74 36.06
CA ASN A 216 -1.13 63.39 36.06
C ASN A 216 -1.21 64.88 35.72
N GLY A 217 -2.04 65.28 34.75
CA GLY A 217 -2.29 66.69 34.43
C GLY A 217 -2.87 67.46 35.62
N VAL A 218 -3.87 66.89 36.28
CA VAL A 218 -4.49 67.49 37.48
C VAL A 218 -3.50 67.58 38.65
N LEU A 219 -2.68 66.56 38.87
CA LEU A 219 -1.64 66.57 39.90
C LEU A 219 -0.67 67.74 39.67
N ARG A 220 -0.16 67.88 38.44
CA ARG A 220 0.82 68.90 38.08
C ARG A 220 0.24 70.31 38.11
N ALA A 221 -1.03 70.48 37.72
CA ALA A 221 -1.73 71.77 37.77
C ALA A 221 -1.93 72.30 39.20
N ASN A 222 -1.92 71.43 40.22
CA ASN A 222 -2.18 71.79 41.62
C ASN A 222 -0.93 71.75 42.52
N LEU A 223 0.27 71.67 41.94
CA LEU A 223 1.51 71.70 42.70
C LEU A 223 1.71 73.06 43.39
N PRO A 224 2.34 73.08 44.58
CA PRO A 224 2.70 74.31 45.27
C PRO A 224 3.75 75.11 44.48
N PRO A 225 3.73 76.45 44.57
CA PRO A 225 4.70 77.29 43.87
C PRO A 225 6.13 76.96 44.32
N GLY A 226 6.99 76.55 43.37
CA GLY A 226 8.39 76.16 43.61
C GLY A 226 8.68 74.66 43.50
N ALA A 227 7.67 73.80 43.32
CA ALA A 227 7.89 72.38 43.01
C ALA A 227 8.20 72.18 41.51
N GLU A 228 9.21 71.36 41.20
CA GLU A 228 9.56 70.98 39.82
C GLU A 228 8.57 69.93 39.29
N PRO A 229 7.76 70.20 38.26
CA PRO A 229 6.75 69.26 37.76
C PRO A 229 7.34 67.94 37.23
N GLY A 230 8.60 67.95 36.77
CA GLY A 230 9.33 66.79 36.24
C GLY A 230 9.53 65.64 37.24
N ARG A 231 9.52 65.93 38.55
CA ARG A 231 9.72 64.92 39.61
C ARG A 231 8.44 64.27 40.11
N TYR A 232 7.27 64.76 39.67
CA TYR A 232 5.97 64.30 40.16
C TYR A 232 5.16 63.66 39.03
N GLY A 233 4.76 62.41 39.24
CA GLY A 233 3.75 61.75 38.44
C GLY A 233 3.35 60.39 38.98
N ILE A 234 2.29 59.86 38.40
CA ILE A 234 1.59 58.64 38.79
C ILE A 234 1.74 57.65 37.64
N THR A 235 2.40 56.52 37.89
CA THR A 235 2.40 55.38 36.98
C THR A 235 1.31 54.40 37.40
N SER A 236 0.68 53.76 36.42
CA SER A 236 -0.39 52.80 36.66
C SER A 236 -0.03 51.47 36.00
N PHE A 237 -0.15 50.39 36.75
CA PHE A 237 0.14 49.03 36.27
C PHE A 237 -1.13 48.19 36.36
N ASN A 238 -1.53 47.57 35.26
CA ASN A 238 -2.51 46.50 35.28
C ASN A 238 -1.78 45.19 35.60
N HIS A 239 -1.94 44.72 36.85
CA HIS A 239 -1.45 43.40 37.25
C HIS A 239 -2.64 42.47 37.49
N PRO A 240 -2.84 41.44 36.65
CA PRO A 240 -3.90 40.47 36.86
C PRO A 240 -3.68 39.70 38.16
N LEU A 241 -4.77 39.42 38.88
CA LEU A 241 -4.75 38.53 40.05
C LEU A 241 -4.48 37.08 39.62
N ASN A 242 -3.91 36.29 40.52
CA ASN A 242 -3.77 34.85 40.30
C ASN A 242 -5.14 34.20 40.09
N LEU A 243 -5.23 33.36 39.06
CA LEU A 243 -6.43 32.62 38.72
C LEU A 243 -6.85 31.71 39.88
N THR A 244 -8.17 31.55 40.08
CA THR A 244 -8.71 30.55 41.02
C THR A 244 -8.50 29.12 40.50
N LYS A 245 -8.63 28.11 41.37
CA LYS A 245 -8.51 26.68 40.96
C LYS A 245 -9.47 26.32 39.81
N GLU A 246 -10.69 26.85 39.83
CA GLU A 246 -11.68 26.63 38.78
C GLU A 246 -11.25 27.27 37.46
N GLN A 247 -10.79 28.53 37.49
CA GLN A 247 -10.32 29.22 36.29
C GLN A 247 -9.05 28.59 35.71
N LEU A 248 -8.11 28.13 36.55
CA LEU A 248 -6.93 27.38 36.11
C LEU A 248 -7.30 26.03 35.52
N SER A 249 -8.32 25.34 36.06
CA SER A 249 -8.83 24.11 35.46
C SER A 249 -9.43 24.33 34.07
N GLN A 250 -10.15 25.45 33.86
CA GLN A 250 -10.66 25.84 32.55
C GLN A 250 -9.53 26.22 31.58
N VAL A 251 -8.51 26.95 32.05
CA VAL A 251 -7.34 27.30 31.25
C VAL A 251 -6.51 26.06 30.87
N ALA A 252 -6.33 25.13 31.80
CA ALA A 252 -5.68 23.85 31.53
C ALA A 252 -6.47 23.05 30.48
N LEU A 253 -7.80 23.04 30.57
CA LEU A 253 -8.69 22.40 29.59
C LEU A 253 -8.58 23.03 28.20
N VAL A 254 -8.53 24.36 28.10
CA VAL A 254 -8.31 25.08 26.83
C VAL A 254 -6.92 24.78 26.27
N THR A 255 -5.89 24.71 27.11
CA THR A 255 -4.53 24.31 26.69
C THR A 255 -4.53 22.88 26.15
N THR A 256 -5.28 21.98 26.78
CA THR A 256 -5.46 20.59 26.34
C THR A 256 -6.05 20.49 24.92
N SER A 257 -6.83 21.48 24.46
CA SER A 257 -7.41 21.47 23.10
C SER A 257 -6.37 21.58 21.98
N VAL A 258 -5.27 22.29 22.24
CA VAL A 258 -4.13 22.42 21.32
C VAL A 258 -3.36 21.10 21.26
N ASP A 259 -3.25 20.42 22.39
CA ASP A 259 -2.57 19.14 22.49
C ASP A 259 -3.39 17.96 21.95
N VAL A 260 -4.72 18.09 21.89
CA VAL A 260 -5.60 17.18 21.16
C VAL A 260 -5.33 17.26 19.67
N LEU A 261 -5.03 18.44 19.12
CA LEU A 261 -4.61 18.58 17.73
C LEU A 261 -3.29 17.83 17.47
N VAL A 262 -2.33 17.92 18.39
CA VAL A 262 -1.08 17.13 18.32
C VAL A 262 -1.38 15.64 18.32
N SER A 263 -2.26 15.19 19.21
CA SER A 263 -2.69 13.80 19.29
C SER A 263 -3.35 13.34 17.99
N ILE A 264 -4.18 14.16 17.35
CA ILE A 264 -4.80 13.87 16.04
C ILE A 264 -3.75 13.76 14.93
N CYS A 265 -2.74 14.63 14.91
CA CYS A 265 -1.65 14.55 13.93
C CYS A 265 -0.82 13.26 14.12
N VAL A 266 -0.55 12.85 15.36
CA VAL A 266 0.13 11.59 15.68
C VAL A 266 -0.73 10.38 15.28
N ILE A 267 -2.04 10.41 15.55
CA ILE A 267 -3.02 9.41 15.10
C ILE A 267 -2.96 9.28 13.57
N PHE A 268 -3.05 10.40 12.87
CA PHE A 268 -3.00 10.43 11.41
C PHE A 268 -1.71 9.79 10.90
N ALA A 269 -0.56 10.21 11.42
CA ALA A 269 0.76 9.64 11.13
C ALA A 269 0.82 8.12 11.35
N MET A 270 0.38 7.65 12.52
CA MET A 270 0.43 6.24 12.90
C MET A 270 -0.62 5.37 12.19
N SER A 271 -1.56 5.95 11.43
CA SER A 271 -2.52 5.21 10.61
C SER A 271 -1.89 4.54 9.39
N PHE A 272 -0.84 5.15 8.83
CA PHE A 272 -0.18 4.70 7.59
C PHE A 272 0.75 3.50 7.82
N VAL A 273 1.42 3.47 8.97
CA VAL A 273 2.47 2.50 9.30
C VAL A 273 1.92 1.06 9.27
N PRO A 274 0.82 0.70 9.96
CA PRO A 274 0.28 -0.66 9.96
C PRO A 274 -0.19 -1.14 8.58
N ALA A 275 -0.80 -0.25 7.78
CA ALA A 275 -1.28 -0.58 6.44
C ALA A 275 -0.12 -0.99 5.51
N SER A 276 1.04 -0.36 5.65
CA SER A 276 2.23 -0.67 4.85
C SER A 276 2.78 -2.09 5.09
N PHE A 277 2.72 -2.62 6.32
CA PHE A 277 3.17 -3.99 6.64
C PHE A 277 2.22 -5.04 6.07
N VAL A 278 0.92 -4.75 6.02
CA VAL A 278 -0.08 -5.65 5.44
C VAL A 278 0.11 -5.78 3.93
N VAL A 279 0.51 -4.71 3.23
CA VAL A 279 0.83 -4.74 1.79
C VAL A 279 1.89 -5.79 1.48
N PHE A 280 2.94 -5.88 2.31
CA PHE A 280 3.98 -6.91 2.16
C PHE A 280 3.40 -8.33 2.24
N LEU A 281 2.55 -8.61 3.24
CA LEU A 281 1.89 -9.91 3.38
C LEU A 281 0.98 -10.24 2.20
N ILE A 282 0.27 -9.24 1.66
CA ILE A 282 -0.57 -9.40 0.46
C ILE A 282 0.33 -9.71 -0.74
N GLN A 283 1.43 -8.98 -0.93
CA GLN A 283 2.37 -9.22 -2.02
C GLN A 283 2.94 -10.64 -1.97
N GLU A 284 3.39 -11.14 -0.81
CA GLU A 284 3.90 -12.51 -0.67
C GLU A 284 2.86 -13.59 -1.00
N ARG A 285 1.59 -13.32 -0.70
CA ARG A 285 0.49 -14.24 -1.02
C ARG A 285 0.14 -14.19 -2.51
N VAL A 286 0.12 -13.01 -3.11
CA VAL A 286 -0.21 -12.82 -4.54
C VAL A 286 0.91 -13.34 -5.43
N SER A 287 2.17 -13.10 -5.09
CA SER A 287 3.34 -13.64 -5.79
C SER A 287 3.56 -15.13 -5.54
N LYS A 288 2.75 -15.77 -4.69
CA LYS A 288 2.89 -17.17 -4.26
C LYS A 288 4.18 -17.50 -3.52
N ALA A 289 5.00 -16.50 -3.15
CA ALA A 289 6.20 -16.72 -2.33
C ALA A 289 5.86 -17.37 -0.98
N LYS A 290 4.75 -16.98 -0.33
CA LYS A 290 4.28 -17.61 0.91
C LYS A 290 4.00 -19.11 0.73
N HIS A 291 3.38 -19.49 -0.39
CA HIS A 291 3.09 -20.89 -0.72
C HIS A 291 4.38 -21.69 -0.91
N MET A 292 5.35 -21.09 -1.60
CA MET A 292 6.66 -21.71 -1.85
C MET A 292 7.46 -21.95 -0.56
N GLN A 293 7.34 -21.04 0.42
CA GLN A 293 7.93 -21.22 1.75
C GLN A 293 7.30 -22.39 2.51
N PHE A 294 5.97 -22.56 2.44
CA PHE A 294 5.31 -23.71 3.04
C PHE A 294 5.73 -25.03 2.39
N ILE A 295 5.81 -25.06 1.06
CA ILE A 295 6.35 -26.23 0.33
C ILE A 295 7.79 -26.53 0.73
N SER A 296 8.57 -25.53 1.16
CA SER A 296 9.93 -25.77 1.67
C SER A 296 9.97 -26.33 3.09
N GLY A 297 8.82 -26.67 3.69
CA GLY A 297 8.72 -27.30 5.00
C GLY A 297 8.58 -26.33 6.17
N VAL A 298 8.26 -25.05 5.92
CA VAL A 298 8.02 -24.06 6.96
C VAL A 298 6.63 -24.24 7.55
N HIS A 299 6.56 -24.43 8.87
CA HIS A 299 5.29 -24.54 9.57
C HIS A 299 4.52 -23.19 9.56
N PRO A 300 3.20 -23.17 9.29
CA PRO A 300 2.41 -21.93 9.23
C PRO A 300 2.50 -21.06 10.49
N LEU A 301 2.47 -21.66 11.68
CA LEU A 301 2.65 -20.95 12.95
C LEU A 301 4.02 -20.26 13.04
N LEU A 302 5.08 -20.87 12.52
CA LEU A 302 6.41 -20.27 12.54
C LEU A 302 6.50 -19.07 11.60
N TYR A 303 5.88 -19.17 10.42
CA TYR A 303 5.78 -18.06 9.47
C TYR A 303 5.04 -16.87 10.08
N TRP A 304 3.86 -17.10 10.66
CA TRP A 304 3.10 -16.02 11.29
C TRP A 304 3.81 -15.46 12.51
N LEU A 305 4.45 -16.30 13.32
CA LEU A 305 5.24 -15.84 14.47
C LEU A 305 6.40 -14.95 14.04
N ALA A 306 7.18 -15.34 13.02
CA ALA A 306 8.27 -14.52 12.50
C ALA A 306 7.78 -13.15 12.01
N ASN A 307 6.71 -13.14 11.23
CA ASN A 307 6.09 -11.89 10.74
C ASN A 307 5.57 -11.02 11.89
N PHE A 308 4.86 -11.62 12.85
CA PHE A 308 4.35 -10.93 14.03
C PHE A 308 5.48 -10.35 14.86
N THR A 309 6.55 -11.11 15.13
CA THR A 309 7.70 -10.61 15.89
C THR A 309 8.40 -9.45 15.18
N TRP A 310 8.56 -9.52 13.87
CA TRP A 310 9.15 -8.44 13.08
C TRP A 310 8.30 -7.16 13.12
N ASP A 311 7.01 -7.29 12.87
CA ASP A 311 6.09 -6.16 12.81
C ASP A 311 5.84 -5.56 14.21
N MET A 312 5.80 -6.39 15.27
CA MET A 312 5.71 -5.94 16.67
C MET A 312 6.92 -5.10 17.08
N VAL A 313 8.13 -5.52 16.72
CA VAL A 313 9.37 -4.76 17.02
C VAL A 313 9.39 -3.41 16.29
N ARG A 314 8.81 -3.31 15.09
CA ARG A 314 8.81 -2.05 14.32
C ARG A 314 7.62 -1.12 14.59
N SER A 315 6.47 -1.64 15.00
CA SER A 315 5.20 -0.90 14.99
C SER A 315 4.44 -0.93 16.33
N TRP A 316 5.05 -1.43 17.41
CA TRP A 316 4.55 -1.35 18.79
C TRP A 316 3.05 -1.69 18.96
N SER A 317 2.59 -2.79 18.35
CA SER A 317 1.28 -3.45 18.58
C SER A 317 0.06 -3.11 17.71
N ILE A 318 0.11 -2.13 16.79
CA ILE A 318 -1.08 -1.80 15.95
C ILE A 318 -1.30 -2.79 14.79
N THR A 319 -0.23 -3.43 14.32
CA THR A 319 -0.21 -4.26 13.10
C THR A 319 -1.06 -5.54 13.12
N PRO A 320 -1.18 -6.30 14.23
CA PRO A 320 -1.86 -7.60 14.24
C PRO A 320 -3.36 -7.52 13.89
N LEU A 321 -4.05 -6.42 14.24
CA LEU A 321 -5.46 -6.18 13.88
C LEU A 321 -5.69 -6.32 12.37
N MET A 322 -4.70 -5.95 11.56
CA MET A 322 -4.87 -5.83 10.12
C MET A 322 -4.45 -7.09 9.35
N TYR A 323 -3.84 -8.07 10.01
CA TYR A 323 -3.42 -9.33 9.38
C TYR A 323 -4.58 -10.12 8.76
N PRO A 324 -5.77 -10.25 9.38
CA PRO A 324 -6.93 -10.89 8.76
C PRO A 324 -7.34 -10.24 7.43
N ALA A 325 -7.21 -8.92 7.32
CA ALA A 325 -7.52 -8.20 6.08
C ALA A 325 -6.64 -8.65 4.90
N SER A 326 -5.40 -9.09 5.19
CA SER A 326 -4.47 -9.60 4.17
C SER A 326 -5.00 -10.84 3.42
N PHE A 327 -5.98 -11.57 3.96
CA PHE A 327 -6.60 -12.71 3.28
C PHE A 327 -7.72 -12.29 2.31
N PHE A 328 -8.35 -11.14 2.52
CA PHE A 328 -9.49 -10.67 1.71
C PHE A 328 -9.05 -9.87 0.48
N PHE A 329 -8.05 -8.99 0.63
CA PHE A 329 -7.61 -8.13 -0.45
C PHE A 329 -6.77 -8.89 -1.46
N LYS A 330 -7.11 -8.81 -2.77
CA LYS A 330 -6.31 -9.38 -3.86
C LYS A 330 -5.23 -8.43 -4.39
N ILE A 331 -5.47 -7.13 -4.31
CA ILE A 331 -4.62 -6.08 -4.88
C ILE A 331 -3.95 -5.32 -3.72
N PRO A 332 -2.61 -5.23 -3.67
CA PRO A 332 -1.90 -4.59 -2.55
C PRO A 332 -2.16 -3.07 -2.44
N SER A 333 -2.20 -2.34 -3.56
CA SER A 333 -2.40 -0.88 -3.57
C SER A 333 -3.77 -0.46 -3.04
N THR A 334 -4.84 -1.16 -3.45
CA THR A 334 -6.20 -0.93 -2.95
C THR A 334 -6.28 -1.21 -1.45
N ALA A 335 -5.62 -2.27 -0.97
CA ALA A 335 -5.59 -2.58 0.45
C ALA A 335 -4.96 -1.45 1.26
N TYR A 336 -3.82 -0.91 0.80
CA TYR A 336 -3.15 0.20 1.47
C TYR A 336 -4.08 1.40 1.68
N VAL A 337 -4.76 1.86 0.62
CA VAL A 337 -5.65 3.03 0.69
C VAL A 337 -6.83 2.76 1.62
N VAL A 338 -7.56 1.65 1.40
CA VAL A 338 -8.78 1.33 2.18
C VAL A 338 -8.45 1.14 3.66
N LEU A 339 -7.39 0.39 3.98
CA LEU A 339 -6.99 0.11 5.35
C LEU A 339 -6.52 1.37 6.08
N THR A 340 -5.79 2.24 5.40
CA THR A 340 -5.38 3.54 5.95
C THR A 340 -6.60 4.43 6.22
N SER A 341 -7.54 4.54 5.26
CA SER A 341 -8.76 5.33 5.43
C SER A 341 -9.63 4.84 6.59
N VAL A 342 -9.80 3.52 6.74
CA VAL A 342 -10.57 2.95 7.86
C VAL A 342 -9.89 3.25 9.19
N ASN A 343 -8.56 3.11 9.28
CA ASN A 343 -7.81 3.45 10.50
C ASN A 343 -7.95 4.93 10.87
N ILE A 344 -7.82 5.83 9.89
CA ILE A 344 -7.97 7.29 10.09
C ILE A 344 -9.38 7.61 10.59
N LEU A 345 -10.42 7.07 9.94
CA LEU A 345 -11.81 7.33 10.32
C LEU A 345 -12.11 6.86 11.74
N ILE A 346 -11.67 5.65 12.10
CA ILE A 346 -11.88 5.09 13.44
C ILE A 346 -11.10 5.88 14.50
N GLY A 347 -9.81 6.15 14.25
CA GLY A 347 -8.93 6.84 15.19
C GLY A 347 -9.36 8.29 15.44
N ILE A 348 -9.57 9.06 14.38
CA ILE A 348 -9.94 10.48 14.47
C ILE A 348 -11.37 10.65 14.99
N ASN A 349 -12.37 10.01 14.37
CA ASN A 349 -13.75 10.21 14.80
C ASN A 349 -13.98 9.69 16.22
N GLY A 350 -13.36 8.56 16.59
CA GLY A 350 -13.43 8.03 17.95
C GLY A 350 -12.80 8.98 18.98
N SER A 351 -11.59 9.48 18.70
CA SER A 351 -10.89 10.38 19.63
C SER A 351 -11.57 11.74 19.74
N ILE A 352 -12.01 12.34 18.62
CA ILE A 352 -12.73 13.61 18.63
C ILE A 352 -14.08 13.45 19.34
N SER A 353 -14.86 12.41 19.03
CA SER A 353 -16.17 12.21 19.65
C SER A 353 -16.06 12.08 21.16
N THR A 354 -15.12 11.27 21.67
CA THR A 354 -14.93 11.10 23.11
C THR A 354 -14.35 12.34 23.80
N PHE A 355 -13.52 13.13 23.11
CA PHE A 355 -13.03 14.41 23.63
C PHE A 355 -14.14 15.47 23.69
N VAL A 356 -14.93 15.63 22.62
CA VAL A 356 -16.05 16.59 22.57
C VAL A 356 -17.09 16.28 23.63
N MET A 357 -17.45 14.99 23.80
CA MET A 357 -18.37 14.57 24.85
C MET A 357 -17.83 14.81 26.26
N GLU A 358 -16.51 14.81 26.44
CA GLU A 358 -15.89 15.12 27.73
C GLU A 358 -15.76 16.61 28.00
N LEU A 359 -15.63 17.43 26.94
CA LEU A 359 -15.53 18.88 27.03
C LEU A 359 -16.88 19.54 27.33
N PHE A 360 -17.97 19.00 26.76
CA PHE A 360 -19.31 19.58 26.84
C PHE A 360 -20.34 18.71 27.56
N GLY A 361 -19.95 17.56 28.10
CA GLY A 361 -20.88 16.59 28.68
C GLY A 361 -21.26 16.90 30.13
N ASP A 362 -22.57 17.05 30.39
CA ASP A 362 -23.14 17.00 31.73
C ASP A 362 -23.05 15.57 32.33
N HIS A 363 -23.39 15.41 33.62
CA HIS A 363 -23.29 14.13 34.34
C HIS A 363 -23.93 12.92 33.61
N GLU A 364 -25.00 13.10 32.83
CA GLU A 364 -25.62 12.03 32.03
C GLU A 364 -24.82 11.67 30.77
N ILE A 365 -24.23 12.67 30.09
CA ILE A 365 -23.42 12.49 28.88
C ILE A 365 -22.09 11.82 29.23
N GLY A 366 -21.57 12.05 30.44
CA GLY A 366 -20.38 11.37 30.98
C GLY A 366 -20.52 9.84 31.00
N GLY A 367 -21.68 9.32 31.43
CA GLY A 367 -21.93 7.88 31.43
C GLY A 367 -21.96 7.26 30.03
N ILE A 368 -22.51 7.97 29.05
CA ILE A 368 -22.50 7.54 27.64
C ILE A 368 -21.07 7.55 27.08
N ASN A 369 -20.28 8.58 27.43
CA ASN A 369 -18.88 8.66 27.03
C ASN A 369 -18.07 7.46 27.55
N ASP A 370 -18.29 7.02 28.79
CA ASP A 370 -17.59 5.86 29.35
C ASP A 370 -17.97 4.56 28.66
N ILE A 371 -19.23 4.39 28.27
CA ILE A 371 -19.67 3.25 27.45
C ILE A 371 -18.99 3.29 26.08
N LEU A 372 -18.99 4.46 25.42
CA LEU A 372 -18.36 4.65 24.12
C LEU A 372 -16.85 4.37 24.16
N LYS A 373 -16.15 4.86 25.19
CA LYS A 373 -14.75 4.56 25.46
C LYS A 373 -14.53 3.05 25.56
N ASN A 374 -15.35 2.32 26.31
CA ASN A 374 -15.23 0.88 26.46
C ASN A 374 -15.49 0.11 25.16
N VAL A 375 -16.43 0.56 24.32
CA VAL A 375 -16.70 -0.06 23.01
C VAL A 375 -15.56 0.18 22.02
N LEU A 376 -15.02 1.40 21.99
CA LEU A 376 -13.96 1.80 21.06
C LEU A 376 -12.58 1.23 21.43
N LEU A 377 -12.41 0.67 22.64
CA LEU A 377 -11.15 0.01 23.05
C LEU A 377 -10.69 -1.03 22.03
N VAL A 378 -11.63 -1.76 21.40
CA VAL A 378 -11.38 -2.81 20.39
C VAL A 378 -10.52 -2.33 19.21
N PHE A 379 -10.41 -1.01 19.02
CA PHE A 379 -9.59 -0.41 17.97
C PHE A 379 -8.28 0.14 18.57
N PRO A 380 -7.11 -0.45 18.23
CA PRO A 380 -5.80 0.00 18.72
C PRO A 380 -5.51 1.46 18.36
N HIS A 381 -6.06 1.92 17.23
CA HIS A 381 -5.88 3.28 16.74
C HIS A 381 -6.57 4.31 17.66
N PHE A 382 -7.77 3.98 18.13
CA PHE A 382 -8.46 4.77 19.16
C PHE A 382 -7.69 4.73 20.49
N CYS A 383 -7.21 3.56 20.92
CA CYS A 383 -6.42 3.42 22.15
C CYS A 383 -5.16 4.29 22.16
N LEU A 384 -4.43 4.37 21.04
CA LEU A 384 -3.28 5.26 20.89
C LEU A 384 -3.70 6.73 21.04
N GLY A 385 -4.73 7.15 20.30
CA GLY A 385 -5.21 8.52 20.31
C GLY A 385 -5.70 8.98 21.68
N ARG A 386 -6.53 8.15 22.31
CA ARG A 386 -7.07 8.44 23.63
C ARG A 386 -5.98 8.44 24.71
N GLY A 387 -5.03 7.51 24.66
CA GLY A 387 -3.90 7.47 25.60
C GLY A 387 -3.02 8.72 25.54
N LEU A 388 -2.77 9.26 24.34
CA LEU A 388 -2.05 10.53 24.19
C LEU A 388 -2.84 11.71 24.78
N ILE A 389 -4.14 11.80 24.50
CA ILE A 389 -5.00 12.87 25.04
C ILE A 389 -5.03 12.82 26.58
N ASP A 390 -5.19 11.63 27.17
CA ASP A 390 -5.22 11.46 28.64
C ASP A 390 -3.87 11.80 29.29
N MET A 391 -2.76 11.43 28.66
CA MET A 391 -1.42 11.76 29.13
C MET A 391 -1.19 13.28 29.15
N VAL A 392 -1.55 13.96 28.06
CA VAL A 392 -1.35 15.42 27.98
C VAL A 392 -2.28 16.16 28.93
N LYS A 393 -3.54 15.73 29.05
CA LYS A 393 -4.47 16.28 30.05
C LYS A 393 -3.91 16.17 31.47
N ASN A 394 -3.31 15.03 31.83
CA ASN A 394 -2.70 14.83 33.14
C ASN A 394 -1.52 15.77 33.38
N GLN A 395 -0.67 15.97 32.36
CA GLN A 395 0.45 16.92 32.45
C GLN A 395 -0.03 18.38 32.59
N ALA A 396 -1.00 18.80 31.76
CA ALA A 396 -1.56 20.15 31.83
C ALA A 396 -2.22 20.43 33.20
N MET A 397 -2.89 19.44 33.80
CA MET A 397 -3.43 19.58 35.15
C MET A 397 -2.35 19.60 36.23
N ALA A 398 -1.29 18.80 36.10
CA ALA A 398 -0.19 18.80 37.06
C ALA A 398 0.55 20.15 37.06
N ASP A 399 0.87 20.69 35.88
CA ASP A 399 1.52 22.00 35.73
C ASP A 399 0.64 23.16 36.25
N ALA A 400 -0.68 23.01 36.18
CA ALA A 400 -1.63 23.99 36.71
C ALA A 400 -1.70 23.95 38.25
N LEU A 401 -1.65 22.75 38.85
CA LEU A 401 -1.77 22.56 40.30
C LEU A 401 -0.45 22.74 41.06
N GLU A 402 0.70 22.48 40.43
CA GLU A 402 2.02 22.76 41.01
C GLU A 402 2.17 24.25 41.38
N ARG A 403 1.50 25.15 40.65
CA ARG A 403 1.45 26.60 40.95
C ARG A 403 0.82 26.93 42.30
N PHE A 404 0.05 26.02 42.89
CA PHE A 404 -0.53 26.14 44.22
C PHE A 404 0.25 25.37 45.30
N GLY A 405 1.40 24.78 44.95
CA GLY A 405 2.15 23.89 45.84
C GLY A 405 1.47 22.53 46.09
N GLU A 406 0.45 22.18 45.31
CA GLU A 406 -0.29 20.92 45.40
C GLU A 406 0.21 19.96 44.31
N ASN A 407 1.12 19.05 44.65
CA ASN A 407 1.62 18.04 43.70
C ASN A 407 0.60 16.90 43.54
N ARG A 408 -0.34 17.03 42.60
CA ARG A 408 -1.25 15.93 42.18
C ARG A 408 -0.79 15.24 40.89
N PHE A 409 0.50 15.02 40.72
CA PHE A 409 1.00 14.26 39.58
C PHE A 409 0.59 12.78 39.74
N ARG A 410 -0.34 12.30 38.91
CA ARG A 410 -0.61 10.87 38.76
C ARG A 410 0.38 10.26 37.79
N SER A 411 0.76 9.01 38.02
CA SER A 411 1.75 8.37 37.16
C SER A 411 1.14 8.16 35.76
N PRO A 412 1.84 8.48 34.66
CA PRO A 412 1.29 8.32 33.31
C PRO A 412 0.86 6.89 32.98
N LEU A 413 1.44 5.89 33.66
CA LEU A 413 1.17 4.47 33.48
C LEU A 413 0.09 3.92 34.44
N ASP A 414 -0.60 4.78 35.19
CA ASP A 414 -1.72 4.36 36.01
C ASP A 414 -2.82 3.70 35.16
N TRP A 415 -3.55 2.75 35.76
CA TRP A 415 -4.57 1.95 35.06
C TRP A 415 -5.65 2.82 34.42
N ASP A 416 -6.11 3.85 35.13
CA ASP A 416 -7.16 4.76 34.65
C ASP A 416 -6.66 5.78 33.60
N MET A 417 -5.35 5.85 33.37
CA MET A 417 -4.70 6.71 32.37
C MET A 417 -4.34 5.90 31.12
N VAL A 418 -3.04 5.68 30.86
CA VAL A 418 -2.56 4.96 29.68
C VAL A 418 -2.55 3.45 29.88
N GLY A 419 -2.50 2.97 31.12
CA GLY A 419 -2.34 1.55 31.45
C GLY A 419 -3.42 0.66 30.81
N LYS A 420 -4.70 1.05 30.92
CA LYS A 420 -5.82 0.33 30.30
C LYS A 420 -5.72 0.26 28.78
N ASN A 421 -5.35 1.35 28.11
CA ASN A 421 -5.22 1.42 26.65
C ASN A 421 -4.05 0.55 26.15
N LEU A 422 -2.92 0.58 26.86
CA LEU A 422 -1.74 -0.24 26.52
C LEU A 422 -2.02 -1.74 26.72
N PHE A 423 -2.71 -2.09 27.81
CA PHE A 423 -3.11 -3.46 28.08
C PHE A 423 -4.11 -3.97 27.03
N ALA A 424 -5.11 -3.17 26.65
CA ALA A 424 -6.07 -3.51 25.60
C ALA A 424 -5.36 -3.80 24.27
N MET A 425 -4.44 -2.92 23.84
CA MET A 425 -3.66 -3.12 22.60
C MET A 425 -2.83 -4.42 22.62
N ALA A 426 -2.27 -4.80 23.77
CA ALA A 426 -1.51 -6.05 23.91
C ALA A 426 -2.43 -7.28 23.79
N VAL A 427 -3.59 -7.27 24.45
CA VAL A 427 -4.58 -8.35 24.39
C VAL A 427 -5.13 -8.50 22.96
N GLU A 428 -5.50 -7.39 22.32
CA GLU A 428 -5.94 -7.37 20.92
C GLU A 428 -4.90 -7.95 19.98
N GLY A 429 -3.63 -7.59 20.17
CA GLY A 429 -2.52 -8.13 19.39
C GLY A 429 -2.49 -9.67 19.40
N VAL A 430 -2.66 -10.27 20.59
CA VAL A 430 -2.72 -11.73 20.77
C VAL A 430 -4.00 -12.32 20.17
N VAL A 431 -5.15 -11.70 20.39
CA VAL A 431 -6.45 -12.18 19.87
C VAL A 431 -6.45 -12.19 18.35
N PHE A 432 -6.06 -11.10 17.69
CA PHE A 432 -5.99 -11.04 16.23
C PHE A 432 -4.94 -11.98 15.66
N PHE A 433 -3.81 -12.18 16.34
CA PHE A 433 -2.84 -13.20 15.97
C PHE A 433 -3.45 -14.61 15.99
N ILE A 434 -4.19 -14.97 17.05
CA ILE A 434 -4.90 -16.26 17.11
C ILE A 434 -5.92 -16.37 15.98
N ILE A 435 -6.71 -15.32 15.71
CA ILE A 435 -7.67 -15.28 14.60
C ILE A 435 -6.96 -15.54 13.26
N THR A 436 -5.78 -14.94 13.02
CA THR A 436 -5.03 -15.16 11.77
C THR A 436 -4.57 -16.60 11.60
N ILE A 437 -4.17 -17.25 12.70
CA ILE A 437 -3.83 -18.67 12.72
C ILE A 437 -5.07 -19.51 12.44
N LEU A 438 -6.21 -19.22 13.07
CA LEU A 438 -7.47 -19.94 12.84
C LEU A 438 -7.95 -19.81 11.38
N ILE A 439 -7.81 -18.62 10.78
CA ILE A 439 -8.09 -18.38 9.36
C ILE A 439 -7.12 -19.18 8.47
N GLN A 440 -5.83 -19.22 8.81
CA GLN A 440 -4.82 -19.96 8.07
C GLN A 440 -5.09 -21.48 8.06
N TYR A 441 -5.47 -22.05 9.20
CA TYR A 441 -5.88 -23.46 9.31
C TYR A 441 -7.32 -23.71 8.81
N ARG A 442 -8.01 -22.66 8.33
CA ARG A 442 -9.35 -22.72 7.73
C ARG A 442 -10.39 -23.41 8.62
N PHE A 443 -10.27 -23.25 9.94
CA PHE A 443 -11.13 -23.91 10.94
C PHE A 443 -12.64 -23.62 10.72
N CYS A 444 -12.98 -22.46 10.15
CA CYS A 444 -14.35 -22.02 9.90
C CYS A 444 -14.91 -22.41 8.51
N ILE A 445 -14.11 -23.02 7.62
CA ILE A 445 -14.57 -23.35 6.26
C ILE A 445 -15.13 -24.77 6.25
N LYS A 446 -16.47 -24.89 6.28
CA LYS A 446 -17.14 -26.18 6.09
C LYS A 446 -16.76 -26.77 4.71
N PRO A 447 -16.45 -28.07 4.61
CA PRO A 447 -16.20 -28.72 3.34
C PRO A 447 -17.43 -28.54 2.43
N SER A 448 -17.18 -28.19 1.17
CA SER A 448 -18.26 -28.00 0.19
C SER A 448 -19.03 -29.31 0.06
N LYS A 449 -20.38 -29.26 0.09
CA LYS A 449 -21.23 -30.43 -0.18
C LYS A 449 -20.82 -31.03 -1.53
N LEU A 450 -20.66 -32.35 -1.55
CA LEU A 450 -20.28 -33.13 -2.73
C LEU A 450 -21.39 -33.03 -3.78
N THR A 451 -21.12 -32.40 -4.92
CA THR A 451 -22.01 -32.48 -6.09
C THR A 451 -22.02 -33.93 -6.57
N LYS A 452 -23.18 -34.55 -6.76
CA LYS A 452 -23.29 -35.91 -7.34
C LYS A 452 -22.68 -35.88 -8.75
N LEU A 453 -21.52 -36.50 -8.94
CA LEU A 453 -20.91 -36.63 -10.27
C LEU A 453 -21.64 -37.73 -11.05
N GLY A 454 -21.84 -37.51 -12.35
CA GLY A 454 -22.34 -38.54 -13.27
C GLY A 454 -21.39 -39.75 -13.38
N PRO A 455 -21.85 -40.83 -14.03
CA PRO A 455 -21.03 -42.01 -14.28
C PRO A 455 -19.78 -41.64 -15.11
N LEU A 456 -18.70 -42.40 -14.90
CA LEU A 456 -17.52 -42.34 -15.77
C LEU A 456 -17.96 -42.89 -17.15
N GLY A 457 -17.67 -42.16 -18.22
CA GLY A 457 -17.93 -42.64 -19.59
C GLY A 457 -16.90 -43.69 -20.01
N GLU A 458 -16.81 -44.00 -21.30
CA GLU A 458 -15.75 -44.88 -21.81
C GLU A 458 -14.35 -44.33 -21.50
N GLU A 459 -13.57 -45.16 -20.79
CA GLU A 459 -12.15 -44.94 -20.50
C GLU A 459 -11.32 -45.86 -21.37
N ASP A 460 -10.12 -45.43 -21.75
CA ASP A 460 -9.17 -46.31 -22.42
C ASP A 460 -8.74 -47.45 -21.48
N GLU A 461 -8.47 -48.63 -22.04
CA GLU A 461 -8.12 -49.83 -21.28
C GLU A 461 -6.91 -49.63 -20.37
N ASP A 462 -5.91 -48.84 -20.79
CA ASP A 462 -4.71 -48.61 -19.98
C ASP A 462 -5.03 -47.72 -18.77
N VAL A 463 -5.90 -46.72 -18.97
CA VAL A 463 -6.38 -45.84 -17.89
C VAL A 463 -7.28 -46.62 -16.93
N ALA A 464 -8.18 -47.46 -17.46
CA ALA A 464 -9.05 -48.31 -16.66
C ALA A 464 -8.22 -49.32 -15.84
N ARG A 465 -7.21 -49.95 -16.44
CA ARG A 465 -6.31 -50.90 -15.75
C ARG A 465 -5.55 -50.22 -14.61
N GLU A 466 -5.00 -49.03 -14.85
CA GLU A 466 -4.32 -48.25 -13.82
C GLU A 466 -5.29 -47.83 -12.70
N ARG A 467 -6.51 -47.40 -13.05
CA ARG A 467 -7.56 -47.12 -12.06
C ARG A 467 -7.85 -48.34 -11.19
N HIS A 468 -8.00 -49.53 -11.78
CA HIS A 468 -8.23 -50.76 -11.02
C HIS A 468 -7.04 -51.07 -10.11
N ARG A 469 -5.80 -50.93 -10.59
CA ARG A 469 -4.57 -51.12 -9.80
C ARG A 469 -4.56 -50.25 -8.55
N ILE A 470 -4.85 -48.96 -8.69
CA ILE A 470 -4.84 -48.00 -7.58
C ILE A 470 -6.01 -48.22 -6.62
N VAL A 471 -7.21 -48.48 -7.14
CA VAL A 471 -8.40 -48.71 -6.30
C VAL A 471 -8.28 -50.01 -5.50
N GLN A 472 -7.63 -51.03 -6.05
CA GLN A 472 -7.35 -52.30 -5.35
C GLN A 472 -6.19 -52.21 -4.33
N GLY A 473 -5.54 -51.05 -4.20
CA GLY A 473 -4.45 -50.85 -3.24
C GLY A 473 -3.09 -51.42 -3.67
N LEU A 474 -2.95 -51.86 -4.92
CA LEU A 474 -1.70 -52.37 -5.50
C LEU A 474 -0.67 -51.26 -5.81
N GLY A 475 -0.97 -50.01 -5.45
CA GLY A 475 -0.10 -48.84 -5.59
C GLY A 475 0.72 -48.49 -4.34
N GLN A 476 0.71 -49.29 -3.28
CA GLN A 476 1.33 -48.95 -1.98
C GLN A 476 2.86 -48.71 -2.03
N GLY A 477 3.56 -49.14 -3.09
CA GLY A 477 4.99 -48.89 -3.30
C GLY A 477 5.31 -47.64 -4.14
N ASP A 478 4.29 -46.95 -4.66
CA ASP A 478 4.46 -45.79 -5.52
C ASP A 478 4.80 -44.53 -4.69
N ILE A 479 5.71 -43.70 -5.21
CA ILE A 479 6.11 -42.45 -4.53
C ILE A 479 5.00 -41.39 -4.60
N LEU A 480 4.17 -41.40 -5.64
CA LEU A 480 2.98 -40.57 -5.75
C LEU A 480 1.79 -41.43 -6.15
N GLU A 481 0.72 -41.38 -5.36
CA GLU A 481 -0.51 -42.11 -5.61
C GLU A 481 -1.71 -41.17 -5.61
N LEU A 482 -2.48 -41.15 -6.70
CA LEU A 482 -3.71 -40.38 -6.82
C LEU A 482 -4.90 -41.33 -6.77
N ARG A 483 -5.78 -41.19 -5.76
CA ARG A 483 -6.99 -42.01 -5.60
C ARG A 483 -8.25 -41.19 -5.87
N GLN A 484 -8.80 -41.32 -7.07
CA GLN A 484 -10.03 -40.67 -7.50
C GLN A 484 -10.05 -39.15 -7.25
N LEU A 485 -8.91 -38.49 -7.47
CA LEU A 485 -8.72 -37.08 -7.16
C LEU A 485 -9.65 -36.20 -8.00
N THR A 486 -10.49 -35.39 -7.35
CA THR A 486 -11.56 -34.62 -7.98
C THR A 486 -11.60 -33.18 -7.48
N LYS A 487 -11.77 -32.24 -8.41
CA LYS A 487 -11.98 -30.81 -8.12
C LYS A 487 -13.18 -30.23 -8.83
N VAL A 488 -14.10 -29.68 -8.05
CA VAL A 488 -15.20 -28.84 -8.53
C VAL A 488 -15.06 -27.45 -7.91
N PHE A 489 -15.05 -26.40 -8.74
CA PHE A 489 -15.04 -25.02 -8.26
C PHE A 489 -16.49 -24.55 -8.08
N LYS A 490 -16.82 -23.89 -6.96
CA LYS A 490 -18.20 -23.47 -6.63
C LYS A 490 -18.92 -22.67 -7.74
N ARG A 491 -18.16 -21.94 -8.57
CA ARG A 491 -18.69 -21.15 -9.71
C ARG A 491 -18.95 -21.96 -10.98
N LYS A 492 -18.41 -23.19 -11.10
CA LYS A 492 -18.54 -24.04 -12.28
C LYS A 492 -19.24 -25.34 -11.89
N GLN A 493 -20.30 -25.71 -12.61
CA GLN A 493 -20.97 -26.99 -12.38
C GLN A 493 -20.18 -28.20 -12.91
N LYS A 494 -19.39 -28.03 -13.98
CA LYS A 494 -18.53 -29.09 -14.52
C LYS A 494 -17.26 -29.26 -13.66
N PRO A 495 -16.83 -30.51 -13.38
CA PRO A 495 -15.58 -30.75 -12.67
C PRO A 495 -14.38 -30.26 -13.50
N ALA A 496 -13.45 -29.56 -12.85
CA ALA A 496 -12.19 -29.15 -13.46
C ALA A 496 -11.19 -30.30 -13.53
N VAL A 497 -11.29 -31.23 -12.58
CA VAL A 497 -10.56 -32.49 -12.50
C VAL A 497 -11.54 -33.54 -12.01
N ASP A 498 -11.66 -34.66 -12.70
CA ASP A 498 -12.67 -35.70 -12.44
C ASP A 498 -12.02 -37.06 -12.20
N ARG A 499 -12.02 -37.50 -10.94
CA ARG A 499 -11.63 -38.84 -10.46
C ARG A 499 -10.33 -39.38 -11.07
N LEU A 500 -9.26 -38.59 -11.08
CA LEU A 500 -7.96 -39.03 -11.58
C LEU A 500 -7.39 -40.16 -10.72
N CYS A 501 -6.87 -41.20 -11.37
CA CYS A 501 -6.17 -42.31 -10.74
C CYS A 501 -4.86 -42.58 -11.49
N VAL A 502 -3.75 -42.54 -10.76
CA VAL A 502 -2.41 -42.90 -11.28
C VAL A 502 -1.46 -43.13 -10.10
N GLY A 503 -0.56 -44.09 -10.24
CA GLY A 503 0.55 -44.30 -9.31
C GLY A 503 1.90 -44.16 -10.03
N ILE A 504 2.82 -43.38 -9.46
CA ILE A 504 4.14 -43.10 -10.02
C ILE A 504 5.19 -43.78 -9.13
N PRO A 505 6.00 -44.72 -9.68
CA PRO A 505 7.08 -45.36 -8.95
C PRO A 505 8.29 -44.42 -8.74
N PRO A 506 9.19 -44.75 -7.78
CA PRO A 506 10.42 -44.00 -7.56
C PRO A 506 11.35 -44.05 -8.78
N GLY A 507 11.99 -42.92 -9.11
CA GLY A 507 12.90 -42.78 -10.26
C GLY A 507 12.22 -42.59 -11.63
N GLU A 508 10.88 -42.52 -11.67
CA GLU A 508 10.14 -42.28 -12.92
C GLU A 508 9.97 -40.78 -13.22
N CYS A 509 10.04 -40.42 -14.51
CA CYS A 509 9.67 -39.09 -15.00
C CYS A 509 8.31 -39.16 -15.68
N PHE A 510 7.29 -38.60 -15.04
CA PHE A 510 5.90 -38.64 -15.49
C PHE A 510 5.46 -37.32 -16.12
N GLY A 511 5.02 -37.38 -17.38
CA GLY A 511 4.55 -36.23 -18.13
C GLY A 511 3.03 -36.11 -18.17
N LEU A 512 2.50 -34.96 -17.75
CA LEU A 512 1.09 -34.61 -17.91
C LEU A 512 0.90 -33.68 -19.10
N LEU A 513 0.42 -34.24 -20.22
CA LEU A 513 0.19 -33.54 -21.48
C LEU A 513 -1.29 -33.18 -21.66
N GLY A 514 -1.60 -32.03 -22.24
CA GLY A 514 -2.98 -31.67 -22.55
C GLY A 514 -3.11 -30.23 -23.04
N VAL A 515 -4.28 -29.87 -23.59
CA VAL A 515 -4.57 -28.48 -24.00
C VAL A 515 -4.70 -27.53 -22.80
N ASN A 516 -4.68 -26.23 -23.06
CA ASN A 516 -4.97 -25.23 -22.05
C ASN A 516 -6.40 -25.42 -21.53
N GLY A 517 -6.59 -25.37 -20.21
CA GLY A 517 -7.88 -25.64 -19.58
C GLY A 517 -8.21 -27.13 -19.33
N ALA A 518 -7.33 -28.07 -19.71
CA ALA A 518 -7.56 -29.51 -19.47
C ALA A 518 -7.58 -29.92 -17.99
N GLY A 519 -7.02 -29.11 -17.08
CA GLY A 519 -6.97 -29.38 -15.64
C GLY A 519 -5.57 -29.61 -15.06
N LYS A 520 -4.50 -29.59 -15.88
CA LYS A 520 -3.10 -29.89 -15.47
C LYS A 520 -2.62 -29.10 -14.24
N THR A 521 -2.62 -27.77 -14.35
CA THR A 521 -2.25 -26.86 -13.26
C THR A 521 -3.18 -26.98 -12.05
N THR A 522 -4.45 -27.31 -12.27
CA THR A 522 -5.42 -27.54 -11.16
C THR A 522 -5.04 -28.78 -10.37
N THR A 523 -4.58 -29.85 -11.04
CA THR A 523 -4.04 -31.05 -10.40
C THR A 523 -2.83 -30.70 -9.54
N PHE A 524 -1.85 -29.97 -10.07
CA PHE A 524 -0.65 -29.58 -9.30
C PHE A 524 -0.99 -28.68 -8.10
N LYS A 525 -1.95 -27.76 -8.25
CA LYS A 525 -2.44 -26.94 -7.13
C LYS A 525 -3.10 -27.76 -6.03
N MET A 526 -3.73 -28.89 -6.37
CA MET A 526 -4.26 -29.82 -5.37
C MET A 526 -3.14 -30.61 -4.67
N LEU A 527 -2.17 -31.11 -5.43
CA LEU A 527 -1.06 -31.89 -4.88
C LEU A 527 -0.14 -31.06 -3.97
N THR A 528 0.05 -29.79 -4.31
CA THR A 528 0.85 -28.86 -3.49
C THR A 528 0.05 -28.25 -2.32
N GLY A 529 -1.27 -28.45 -2.26
CA GLY A 529 -2.13 -27.91 -1.21
C GLY A 529 -2.59 -26.45 -1.38
N ASP A 530 -2.32 -25.81 -2.53
CA ASP A 530 -2.83 -24.44 -2.84
C ASP A 530 -4.36 -24.44 -2.97
N THR A 531 -4.92 -25.48 -3.59
CA THR A 531 -6.37 -25.70 -3.72
C THR A 531 -6.80 -26.96 -2.95
N LEU A 532 -7.89 -26.84 -2.19
CA LEU A 532 -8.46 -27.99 -1.49
C LEU A 532 -9.03 -29.00 -2.48
N VAL A 533 -8.84 -30.27 -2.21
CA VAL A 533 -9.48 -31.37 -2.95
C VAL A 533 -10.98 -31.37 -2.64
N THR A 534 -11.83 -31.62 -3.64
CA THR A 534 -13.29 -31.75 -3.43
C THR A 534 -13.66 -33.17 -3.01
N SER A 535 -13.05 -34.18 -3.64
CA SER A 535 -13.25 -35.59 -3.33
C SER A 535 -12.02 -36.40 -3.77
N GLY A 536 -11.80 -37.55 -3.14
CA GLY A 536 -10.63 -38.40 -3.37
C GLY A 536 -9.47 -38.10 -2.42
N GLU A 537 -8.42 -38.89 -2.53
CA GLU A 537 -7.21 -38.79 -1.71
C GLU A 537 -5.97 -38.79 -2.61
N ALA A 538 -4.87 -38.24 -2.09
CA ALA A 538 -3.56 -38.32 -2.73
C ALA A 538 -2.50 -38.58 -1.67
N PHE A 539 -1.53 -39.43 -2.00
CA PHE A 539 -0.44 -39.84 -1.13
C PHE A 539 0.89 -39.53 -1.80
N LEU A 540 1.83 -38.96 -1.04
CA LEU A 540 3.20 -38.71 -1.48
C LEU A 540 4.16 -39.34 -0.46
N ALA A 541 5.02 -40.25 -0.92
CA ALA A 541 5.92 -41.04 -0.07
C ALA A 541 5.18 -41.71 1.11
N GLY A 542 4.00 -42.27 0.85
CA GLY A 542 3.15 -42.91 1.86
C GLY A 542 2.35 -41.97 2.77
N LYS A 543 2.51 -40.64 2.64
CA LYS A 543 1.85 -39.64 3.49
C LYS A 543 0.69 -38.96 2.78
N SER A 544 -0.43 -38.77 3.47
CA SER A 544 -1.63 -38.19 2.86
C SER A 544 -1.52 -36.66 2.75
N ILE A 545 -1.79 -36.11 1.56
CA ILE A 545 -1.78 -34.66 1.31
C ILE A 545 -2.86 -33.93 2.14
N LEU A 546 -3.96 -34.60 2.47
CA LEU A 546 -5.07 -34.00 3.22
C LEU A 546 -4.83 -33.97 4.73
N ARG A 547 -4.12 -34.96 5.28
CA ARG A 547 -3.91 -35.12 6.73
C ARG A 547 -2.53 -34.66 7.19
N GLU A 548 -1.50 -34.88 6.37
CA GLU A 548 -0.08 -34.76 6.75
C GLU A 548 0.68 -33.87 5.76
N ILE A 549 0.08 -32.73 5.38
CA ILE A 549 0.63 -31.83 4.35
C ILE A 549 2.04 -31.33 4.67
N GLU A 550 2.36 -31.14 5.96
CA GLU A 550 3.66 -30.60 6.39
C GLU A 550 4.81 -31.55 6.05
N ASP A 551 4.59 -32.83 6.22
CA ASP A 551 5.59 -33.85 5.90
C ASP A 551 5.68 -34.10 4.39
N VAL A 552 4.56 -33.99 3.69
CA VAL A 552 4.52 -34.01 2.22
C VAL A 552 5.36 -32.85 1.66
N HIS A 553 5.20 -31.64 2.20
CA HIS A 553 5.95 -30.45 1.80
C HIS A 553 7.46 -30.65 1.97
N ARG A 554 7.92 -31.19 3.11
CA ARG A 554 9.35 -31.48 3.32
C ARG A 554 9.95 -32.41 2.26
N ASN A 555 9.15 -33.34 1.74
CA ASN A 555 9.58 -34.35 0.78
C ASN A 555 9.31 -33.97 -0.68
N MET A 556 8.85 -32.75 -0.97
CA MET A 556 8.51 -32.35 -2.33
C MET A 556 9.25 -31.09 -2.80
N GLY A 557 9.55 -31.01 -4.08
CA GLY A 557 9.95 -29.79 -4.80
C GLY A 557 8.81 -29.30 -5.69
N TYR A 558 8.64 -27.99 -5.84
CA TYR A 558 7.63 -27.44 -6.75
C TYR A 558 8.17 -26.23 -7.52
N CYS A 559 8.06 -26.25 -8.85
CA CYS A 559 8.26 -25.09 -9.70
C CYS A 559 6.89 -24.65 -10.24
N PRO A 560 6.33 -23.51 -9.80
CA PRO A 560 5.05 -23.01 -10.30
C PRO A 560 5.12 -22.51 -11.75
N GLN A 561 3.96 -22.36 -12.40
CA GLN A 561 3.84 -21.82 -13.76
C GLN A 561 4.27 -20.35 -13.84
N PHE A 562 3.98 -19.56 -12.81
CA PHE A 562 4.47 -18.19 -12.67
C PHE A 562 5.55 -18.16 -11.61
N ASP A 563 6.67 -17.53 -11.92
CA ASP A 563 7.85 -17.53 -11.05
C ASP A 563 7.55 -16.80 -9.73
N ALA A 564 7.51 -17.55 -8.62
CA ALA A 564 7.21 -17.05 -7.27
C ALA A 564 8.45 -16.45 -6.59
N ILE A 565 9.10 -15.51 -7.27
CA ILE A 565 10.42 -14.95 -6.93
C ILE A 565 10.24 -13.53 -6.40
N ASN A 566 11.12 -13.11 -5.49
CA ASN A 566 11.16 -11.73 -5.02
C ASN A 566 12.10 -10.91 -5.91
N GLU A 567 11.58 -9.94 -6.63
CA GLU A 567 12.35 -9.13 -7.59
C GLU A 567 13.52 -8.36 -6.95
N LEU A 568 13.46 -8.07 -5.64
CA LEU A 568 14.47 -7.30 -4.93
C LEU A 568 15.73 -8.11 -4.55
N LEU A 569 15.57 -9.40 -4.31
CA LEU A 569 16.65 -10.29 -3.85
C LEU A 569 17.51 -10.76 -5.05
N THR A 570 18.78 -11.01 -4.81
CA THR A 570 19.69 -11.61 -5.81
C THR A 570 19.41 -13.09 -6.01
N GLY A 571 19.86 -13.66 -7.14
CA GLY A 571 19.69 -15.10 -7.36
C GLY A 571 20.36 -15.97 -6.29
N ARG A 572 21.54 -15.55 -5.82
CA ARG A 572 22.28 -16.22 -4.73
C ARG A 572 21.51 -16.18 -3.41
N GLU A 573 21.04 -15.00 -3.00
CA GLU A 573 20.27 -14.84 -1.76
C GLU A 573 18.97 -15.67 -1.76
N HIS A 574 18.33 -15.85 -2.93
CA HIS A 574 17.18 -16.77 -3.03
C HIS A 574 17.56 -18.21 -2.73
N LEU A 575 18.63 -18.71 -3.35
CA LEU A 575 19.04 -20.10 -3.20
C LEU A 575 19.52 -20.38 -1.78
N GLU A 576 20.28 -19.47 -1.20
CA GLU A 576 20.69 -19.52 0.21
C GLU A 576 19.46 -19.53 1.13
N LEU A 577 18.51 -18.61 0.94
CA LEU A 577 17.29 -18.55 1.73
C LEU A 577 16.53 -19.89 1.70
N TYR A 578 16.27 -20.45 0.52
CA TYR A 578 15.53 -21.71 0.39
C TYR A 578 16.34 -22.93 0.85
N ALA A 579 17.67 -22.88 0.81
CA ALA A 579 18.53 -23.90 1.41
C ALA A 579 18.39 -23.90 2.94
N ILE A 580 18.40 -22.74 3.59
CA ILE A 580 18.19 -22.62 5.04
C ILE A 580 16.79 -23.10 5.43
N LEU A 581 15.76 -22.73 4.65
CA LEU A 581 14.39 -23.15 4.92
C LEU A 581 14.23 -24.68 4.90
N ARG A 582 14.98 -25.37 4.03
CA ARG A 582 15.03 -26.84 3.96
C ARG A 582 16.01 -27.48 4.94
N GLY A 583 16.82 -26.69 5.66
CA GLY A 583 17.79 -27.20 6.65
C GLY A 583 19.10 -27.70 6.07
N VAL A 584 19.47 -27.22 4.90
CA VAL A 584 20.65 -27.65 4.13
C VAL A 584 21.77 -26.60 4.29
N PRO A 585 23.06 -26.98 4.29
CA PRO A 585 24.17 -26.02 4.41
C PRO A 585 24.13 -24.92 3.34
N GLU A 586 24.32 -23.67 3.77
CA GLU A 586 24.07 -22.43 3.02
C GLU A 586 24.94 -22.27 1.76
N GLY A 587 26.24 -22.56 1.86
CA GLY A 587 27.21 -22.22 0.82
C GLY A 587 27.31 -23.22 -0.33
N GLU A 588 27.40 -24.52 -0.01
CA GLU A 588 27.69 -25.54 -1.03
C GLU A 588 26.51 -25.81 -1.97
N VAL A 589 25.28 -25.79 -1.42
CA VAL A 589 24.09 -26.14 -2.20
C VAL A 589 23.59 -24.98 -3.04
N ALA A 590 23.77 -23.74 -2.58
CA ALA A 590 23.52 -22.56 -3.40
C ALA A 590 24.48 -22.51 -4.60
N GLU A 591 25.78 -22.73 -4.38
CA GLU A 591 26.78 -22.82 -5.46
C GLU A 591 26.48 -23.99 -6.43
N TRP A 592 26.09 -25.15 -5.90
CA TRP A 592 25.63 -26.26 -6.72
C TRP A 592 24.46 -25.85 -7.63
N GLY A 593 23.43 -25.20 -7.10
CA GLY A 593 22.26 -24.75 -7.87
C GLY A 593 22.62 -23.73 -8.96
N ILE A 594 23.49 -22.77 -8.63
CA ILE A 594 23.99 -21.75 -9.57
C ILE A 594 24.75 -22.40 -10.73
N ARG A 595 25.65 -23.35 -10.43
CA ARG A 595 26.46 -24.05 -11.44
C ARG A 595 25.61 -25.00 -12.28
N LYS A 596 24.77 -25.82 -11.63
CA LYS A 596 23.94 -26.83 -12.30
C LYS A 596 22.98 -26.22 -13.32
N LEU A 597 22.46 -25.03 -13.04
CA LEU A 597 21.53 -24.32 -13.93
C LEU A 597 22.17 -23.18 -14.73
N SER A 598 23.51 -23.11 -14.74
CA SER A 598 24.29 -22.14 -15.54
C SER A 598 23.92 -20.68 -15.28
N LEU A 599 23.70 -20.31 -14.01
CA LEU A 599 23.34 -18.97 -13.55
C LEU A 599 24.53 -18.13 -13.06
N LEU A 600 25.77 -18.61 -13.20
CA LEU A 600 26.98 -18.00 -12.63
C LEU A 600 27.14 -16.49 -12.94
N LYS A 601 26.81 -16.06 -14.17
CA LYS A 601 26.93 -14.65 -14.59
C LYS A 601 25.89 -13.71 -13.99
N TYR A 602 24.78 -14.26 -13.51
CA TYR A 602 23.63 -13.50 -13.02
C TYR A 602 23.44 -13.66 -11.51
N ALA A 603 24.10 -14.61 -10.86
CA ALA A 603 23.90 -14.99 -9.45
C ALA A 603 23.81 -13.79 -8.48
N ASP A 604 24.70 -12.80 -8.63
CA ASP A 604 24.78 -11.64 -7.73
C ASP A 604 23.99 -10.41 -8.25
N LYS A 605 23.22 -10.57 -9.34
CA LYS A 605 22.29 -9.55 -9.84
C LYS A 605 20.91 -9.77 -9.21
N ARG A 606 20.16 -8.68 -9.05
CA ARG A 606 18.78 -8.73 -8.54
C ARG A 606 17.89 -9.50 -9.50
N ALA A 607 17.02 -10.36 -8.97
CA ALA A 607 16.13 -11.20 -9.76
C ALA A 607 15.20 -10.37 -10.67
N GLY A 608 14.81 -9.15 -10.28
CA GLY A 608 14.02 -8.25 -11.13
C GLY A 608 14.70 -7.85 -12.45
N SER A 609 16.03 -7.98 -12.56
CA SER A 609 16.77 -7.73 -13.81
C SER A 609 16.94 -8.97 -14.69
N TYR A 610 16.45 -10.13 -14.26
CA TYR A 610 16.59 -11.37 -15.01
C TYR A 610 15.62 -11.42 -16.19
N SER A 611 16.05 -12.04 -17.28
CA SER A 611 15.12 -12.44 -18.35
C SER A 611 14.18 -13.55 -17.85
N GLY A 612 13.00 -13.69 -18.46
CA GLY A 612 12.03 -14.73 -18.09
C GLY A 612 12.63 -16.15 -18.07
N GLY A 613 13.49 -16.48 -19.03
CA GLY A 613 14.19 -17.77 -19.03
C GLY A 613 15.16 -17.96 -17.85
N ASN A 614 15.83 -16.90 -17.39
CA ASN A 614 16.71 -16.98 -16.21
C ASN A 614 15.91 -17.02 -14.90
N LEU A 615 14.77 -16.33 -14.82
CA LEU A 615 13.82 -16.47 -13.70
C LEU A 615 13.34 -17.91 -13.57
N ARG A 616 12.97 -18.54 -14.69
CA ARG A 616 12.51 -19.92 -14.69
C ARG A 616 13.61 -20.91 -14.30
N LYS A 617 14.86 -20.67 -14.73
CA LYS A 617 16.02 -21.42 -14.22
C LYS A 617 16.17 -21.28 -12.71
N LEU A 618 16.05 -20.06 -12.17
CA LEU A 618 16.12 -19.81 -10.73
C LEU A 618 14.97 -20.50 -9.98
N SER A 619 13.74 -20.45 -10.51
CA SER A 619 12.56 -21.14 -9.97
C SER A 619 12.77 -22.66 -9.93
N THR A 620 13.35 -23.22 -10.99
CA THR A 620 13.71 -24.65 -11.05
C THR A 620 14.87 -24.99 -10.11
N ALA A 621 15.83 -24.09 -9.91
CA ALA A 621 16.89 -24.29 -8.93
C ALA A 621 16.32 -24.44 -7.52
N ILE A 622 15.38 -23.56 -7.16
CA ILE A 622 14.71 -23.57 -5.85
C ILE A 622 13.95 -24.89 -5.62
N SER A 623 13.29 -25.44 -6.65
CA SER A 623 12.55 -26.70 -6.52
C SER A 623 13.45 -27.92 -6.34
N LEU A 624 14.71 -27.85 -6.79
CA LEU A 624 15.70 -28.94 -6.70
C LEU A 624 16.53 -28.92 -5.40
N ILE A 625 16.56 -27.79 -4.69
CA ILE A 625 17.29 -27.64 -3.42
C ILE A 625 16.73 -28.60 -2.35
N GLY A 626 17.62 -29.16 -1.53
CA GLY A 626 17.28 -30.10 -0.46
C GLY A 626 16.96 -31.51 -0.94
N ALA A 627 17.28 -31.83 -2.20
CA ALA A 627 17.16 -33.16 -2.78
C ALA A 627 15.83 -33.87 -2.50
N PRO A 628 14.67 -33.23 -2.79
CA PRO A 628 13.38 -33.87 -2.53
C PRO A 628 13.20 -35.12 -3.39
N PRO A 629 12.60 -36.20 -2.85
CA PRO A 629 12.35 -37.44 -3.60
C PRO A 629 11.38 -37.25 -4.78
N VAL A 630 10.47 -36.27 -4.70
CA VAL A 630 9.53 -35.93 -5.79
C VAL A 630 9.62 -34.45 -6.13
N VAL A 631 9.75 -34.12 -7.42
CA VAL A 631 9.75 -32.73 -7.91
C VAL A 631 8.62 -32.52 -8.90
N PHE A 632 7.78 -31.51 -8.66
CA PHE A 632 6.72 -31.07 -9.55
C PHE A 632 7.17 -29.86 -10.36
N LEU A 633 7.11 -29.94 -11.69
CA LEU A 633 7.51 -28.86 -12.59
C LEU A 633 6.33 -28.43 -13.47
N ASP A 634 5.79 -27.23 -13.22
CA ASP A 634 4.64 -26.70 -13.97
C ASP A 634 5.11 -25.85 -15.16
N GLU A 635 5.12 -26.45 -16.36
CA GLU A 635 5.62 -25.85 -17.60
C GLU A 635 7.04 -25.23 -17.49
N PRO A 636 8.07 -26.04 -17.16
CA PRO A 636 9.39 -25.54 -16.76
C PRO A 636 10.20 -24.88 -17.88
N THR A 637 9.84 -25.06 -19.16
CA THR A 637 10.61 -24.54 -20.30
C THR A 637 9.91 -23.43 -21.09
N THR A 638 8.76 -22.97 -20.62
CA THR A 638 8.01 -21.87 -21.24
C THR A 638 8.84 -20.58 -21.24
N GLY A 639 8.96 -19.94 -22.40
CA GLY A 639 9.70 -18.68 -22.56
C GLY A 639 11.22 -18.81 -22.53
N MET A 640 11.78 -20.04 -22.58
CA MET A 640 13.21 -20.27 -22.71
C MET A 640 13.66 -20.39 -24.17
N ASP A 641 14.86 -19.87 -24.45
CA ASP A 641 15.56 -20.14 -25.70
C ASP A 641 15.90 -21.63 -25.85
N PRO A 642 16.05 -22.15 -27.09
CA PRO A 642 16.30 -23.58 -27.31
C PRO A 642 17.57 -24.12 -26.61
N ARG A 643 18.61 -23.30 -26.45
CA ARG A 643 19.86 -23.70 -25.78
C ARG A 643 19.65 -23.84 -24.27
N ALA A 644 19.00 -22.86 -23.65
CA ALA A 644 18.63 -22.92 -22.24
C ALA A 644 17.69 -24.09 -21.93
N ARG A 645 16.73 -24.36 -22.82
CA ARG A 645 15.81 -25.51 -22.70
C ARG A 645 16.57 -26.84 -22.65
N ARG A 646 17.47 -27.08 -23.59
CA ARG A 646 18.32 -28.29 -23.61
C ARG A 646 19.21 -28.40 -22.37
N ALA A 647 19.77 -27.29 -21.92
CA ALA A 647 20.56 -27.27 -20.68
C ALA A 647 19.72 -27.66 -19.45
N LEU A 648 18.48 -27.16 -19.37
CA LEU A 648 17.54 -27.55 -18.32
C LEU A 648 17.18 -29.04 -18.40
N TRP A 649 16.92 -29.55 -19.61
CA TRP A 649 16.62 -30.97 -19.82
C TRP A 649 17.76 -31.87 -19.37
N ASN A 650 19.02 -31.50 -19.67
CA ASN A 650 20.20 -32.23 -19.20
C ASN A 650 20.31 -32.22 -17.66
N CYS A 651 19.94 -31.11 -17.02
CA CYS A 651 19.87 -31.01 -15.56
C CYS A 651 18.80 -31.96 -15.00
N ILE A 652 17.59 -31.94 -15.54
CA ILE A 652 16.47 -32.83 -15.15
C ILE A 652 16.87 -34.30 -15.32
N HIS A 653 17.48 -34.67 -16.45
CA HIS A 653 18.00 -36.01 -16.69
C HIS A 653 19.05 -36.44 -15.65
N SER A 654 19.96 -35.54 -15.27
CA SER A 654 20.92 -35.81 -14.20
C SER A 654 20.22 -36.08 -12.86
N VAL A 655 19.15 -35.36 -12.55
CA VAL A 655 18.39 -35.52 -11.31
C VAL A 655 17.60 -36.84 -11.30
N ILE A 656 17.05 -37.25 -12.45
CA ILE A 656 16.37 -38.55 -12.58
C ILE A 656 17.38 -39.70 -12.40
N LYS A 657 18.59 -39.58 -12.97
CA LYS A 657 19.66 -40.57 -12.79
C LYS A 657 20.12 -40.72 -11.35
N GLU A 658 19.97 -39.68 -10.53
CA GLU A 658 20.20 -39.74 -9.07
C GLU A 658 19.08 -40.48 -8.32
N GLY A 659 18.04 -40.98 -9.00
CA GLY A 659 16.95 -41.77 -8.43
C GLY A 659 15.73 -40.96 -7.99
N ARG A 660 15.64 -39.67 -8.35
CA ARG A 660 14.49 -38.81 -7.97
C ARG A 660 13.37 -38.93 -9.00
N SER A 661 12.12 -38.88 -8.53
CA SER A 661 10.94 -38.86 -9.41
C SER A 661 10.56 -37.44 -9.78
N ILE A 662 10.21 -37.22 -11.04
CA ILE A 662 9.82 -35.90 -11.55
C ILE A 662 8.44 -36.01 -12.19
N VAL A 663 7.56 -35.07 -11.86
CA VAL A 663 6.23 -34.95 -12.45
C VAL A 663 6.17 -33.59 -13.14
N LEU A 664 6.05 -33.58 -14.46
CA LEU A 664 6.03 -32.32 -15.22
C LEU A 664 4.71 -32.14 -15.95
N THR A 665 4.23 -30.90 -16.00
CA THR A 665 3.20 -30.50 -16.96
C THR A 665 3.88 -29.85 -18.15
N SER A 666 3.41 -30.19 -19.35
CA SER A 666 3.82 -29.47 -20.54
C SER A 666 2.69 -29.40 -21.56
N HIS A 667 2.77 -28.40 -22.42
CA HIS A 667 2.03 -28.33 -23.67
C HIS A 667 2.92 -28.66 -24.88
N SER A 668 4.23 -28.86 -24.67
CA SER A 668 5.21 -29.23 -25.69
C SER A 668 5.46 -30.73 -25.69
N MET A 669 5.39 -31.31 -26.88
CA MET A 669 5.51 -32.76 -27.07
C MET A 669 6.96 -33.15 -27.09
N GLU A 670 7.81 -32.30 -27.67
CA GLU A 670 9.26 -32.44 -27.63
C GLU A 670 9.78 -32.53 -26.20
N GLU A 671 9.24 -31.72 -25.28
CA GLU A 671 9.64 -31.74 -23.88
C GLU A 671 9.26 -33.06 -23.20
N CYS A 672 8.01 -33.50 -23.36
CA CYS A 672 7.58 -34.75 -22.78
C CYS A 672 8.26 -35.97 -23.42
N GLU A 673 8.53 -35.95 -24.72
CA GLU A 673 9.23 -37.01 -25.42
C GLU A 673 10.71 -37.09 -25.02
N ALA A 674 11.37 -35.95 -24.80
CA ALA A 674 12.76 -35.92 -24.40
C ALA A 674 12.98 -36.31 -22.93
N LEU A 675 12.02 -36.06 -22.04
CA LEU A 675 12.19 -36.20 -20.59
C LEU A 675 11.39 -37.36 -19.96
N CYS A 676 10.18 -37.63 -20.44
CA CYS A 676 9.24 -38.50 -19.73
C CYS A 676 9.42 -39.95 -20.15
N THR A 677 9.47 -40.85 -19.16
CA THR A 677 9.44 -42.30 -19.39
C THR A 677 8.01 -42.78 -19.61
N ARG A 678 7.05 -42.16 -18.93
CA ARG A 678 5.61 -42.41 -19.07
C ARG A 678 4.85 -41.09 -19.07
N MET A 679 3.75 -41.02 -19.81
CA MET A 679 2.94 -39.82 -19.92
C MET A 679 1.45 -40.12 -19.91
N ALA A 680 0.66 -39.13 -19.51
CA ALA A 680 -0.79 -39.14 -19.58
C ALA A 680 -1.30 -37.96 -20.41
N ILE A 681 -2.27 -38.22 -21.28
CA ILE A 681 -2.96 -37.19 -22.06
C ILE A 681 -4.28 -36.85 -21.35
N MET A 682 -4.41 -35.59 -20.96
CA MET A 682 -5.54 -35.06 -20.20
C MET A 682 -6.45 -34.21 -21.10
N VAL A 683 -7.76 -34.53 -21.08
CA VAL A 683 -8.80 -33.80 -21.81
C VAL A 683 -10.01 -33.62 -20.89
N ASN A 684 -10.53 -32.39 -20.77
CA ASN A 684 -11.72 -32.06 -19.95
C ASN A 684 -11.69 -32.62 -18.52
N GLY A 685 -10.54 -32.53 -17.84
CA GLY A 685 -10.43 -32.95 -16.44
C GLY A 685 -10.15 -34.43 -16.22
N ARG A 686 -10.06 -35.27 -17.27
CA ARG A 686 -9.89 -36.72 -17.20
C ARG A 686 -8.63 -37.19 -17.95
N PHE A 687 -8.04 -38.31 -17.51
CA PHE A 687 -7.03 -39.02 -18.31
C PHE A 687 -7.73 -39.79 -19.42
N ARG A 688 -7.29 -39.56 -20.66
CA ARG A 688 -7.79 -40.28 -21.84
C ARG A 688 -6.86 -41.40 -22.27
N CYS A 689 -5.55 -41.17 -22.17
CA CYS A 689 -4.54 -42.14 -22.54
C CYS A 689 -3.42 -42.12 -21.50
N LEU A 690 -2.79 -43.26 -21.24
CA LEU A 690 -1.68 -43.43 -20.31
C LEU A 690 -0.69 -44.43 -20.91
N GLY A 691 0.61 -44.11 -20.94
CA GLY A 691 1.62 -45.04 -21.43
C GLY A 691 2.97 -44.39 -21.76
N SER A 692 3.91 -45.19 -22.26
CA SER A 692 5.16 -44.66 -22.82
C SER A 692 4.90 -43.97 -24.16
N VAL A 693 5.81 -43.08 -24.58
CA VAL A 693 5.72 -42.37 -25.87
C VAL A 693 5.53 -43.35 -27.02
N GLN A 694 6.30 -44.45 -27.04
CA GLN A 694 6.22 -45.44 -28.10
C GLN A 694 4.91 -46.23 -28.07
N HIS A 695 4.43 -46.60 -26.88
CA HIS A 695 3.13 -47.27 -26.72
C HIS A 695 1.99 -46.42 -27.27
N LEU A 696 1.99 -45.12 -26.93
CA LEU A 696 0.98 -44.18 -27.40
C LEU A 696 1.05 -43.97 -28.92
N LYS A 697 2.25 -43.84 -29.50
CA LYS A 697 2.44 -43.73 -30.96
C LYS A 697 1.99 -45.00 -31.69
N ASN A 698 2.24 -46.18 -31.13
CA ASN A 698 1.85 -47.45 -31.74
C ASN A 698 0.33 -47.70 -31.64
N ARG A 699 -0.29 -47.36 -30.51
CA ARG A 699 -1.73 -47.59 -30.23
C ARG A 699 -2.63 -46.54 -30.88
N PHE A 700 -2.20 -45.28 -30.92
CA PHE A 700 -3.03 -44.15 -31.33
C PHE A 700 -2.53 -43.39 -32.56
N GLY A 701 -1.37 -43.75 -33.11
CA GLY A 701 -0.85 -43.15 -34.34
C GLY A 701 -1.40 -43.82 -35.60
N ASP A 702 -1.49 -43.05 -36.68
CA ASP A 702 -1.94 -43.51 -38.00
C ASP A 702 -0.88 -44.34 -38.75
N GLY A 703 0.13 -44.85 -38.03
CA GLY A 703 1.24 -45.63 -38.58
C GLY A 703 2.42 -44.78 -39.08
N TYR A 704 2.97 -45.16 -40.24
CA TYR A 704 4.15 -44.56 -40.86
C TYR A 704 3.75 -43.65 -42.02
N THR A 705 4.38 -42.49 -42.09
CA THR A 705 4.32 -41.58 -43.23
C THR A 705 5.56 -41.79 -44.08
N ILE A 706 5.36 -42.06 -45.36
CA ILE A 706 6.42 -42.30 -46.33
C ILE A 706 6.42 -41.12 -47.29
N ILE A 707 7.53 -40.39 -47.38
CA ILE A 707 7.74 -39.31 -48.35
C ILE A 707 8.78 -39.79 -49.35
N LEU A 708 8.41 -39.82 -50.62
CA LEU A 708 9.23 -40.28 -51.73
C LEU A 708 9.49 -39.12 -52.68
N ARG A 709 10.73 -38.97 -53.13
CA ARG A 709 11.13 -38.04 -54.18
C ARG A 709 11.62 -38.80 -55.40
N VAL A 710 11.01 -38.54 -56.56
CA VAL A 710 11.35 -39.19 -57.83
C VAL A 710 12.23 -38.26 -58.67
N ALA A 711 13.31 -38.78 -59.24
CA ALA A 711 14.27 -38.03 -60.01
C ALA A 711 13.74 -37.65 -61.42
N GLY A 712 13.95 -36.40 -61.84
CA GLY A 712 13.69 -35.92 -63.20
C GLY A 712 12.99 -34.55 -63.26
N PRO A 713 13.09 -33.82 -64.39
CA PRO A 713 12.44 -32.52 -64.58
C PRO A 713 10.90 -32.61 -64.76
N ASP A 714 10.39 -33.75 -65.25
CA ASP A 714 8.96 -34.09 -65.30
C ASP A 714 8.78 -35.63 -65.14
N PRO A 715 8.88 -36.16 -63.91
CA PRO A 715 8.89 -37.59 -63.67
C PRO A 715 7.48 -38.20 -63.77
N ASP A 716 7.33 -39.31 -64.50
CA ASP A 716 6.07 -40.07 -64.48
C ASP A 716 5.94 -40.79 -63.12
N LEU A 717 4.99 -40.32 -62.31
CA LEU A 717 4.74 -40.84 -60.96
C LEU A 717 3.92 -42.15 -60.97
N ARG A 718 3.30 -42.52 -62.10
CA ARG A 718 2.40 -43.68 -62.20
C ARG A 718 3.06 -45.03 -61.84
N PRO A 719 4.31 -45.33 -62.26
CA PRO A 719 4.98 -46.58 -61.89
C PRO A 719 5.20 -46.70 -60.38
N VAL A 720 5.58 -45.59 -59.73
CA VAL A 720 5.81 -45.54 -58.27
C VAL A 720 4.50 -45.67 -57.51
N MET A 721 3.41 -45.03 -57.98
CA MET A 721 2.09 -45.16 -57.37
C MET A 721 1.58 -46.61 -57.45
N LYS A 722 1.66 -47.25 -58.63
CA LYS A 722 1.26 -48.65 -58.80
C LYS A 722 2.08 -49.62 -57.95
N PHE A 723 3.38 -49.38 -57.83
CA PHE A 723 4.27 -50.18 -57.00
C PHE A 723 3.89 -50.12 -55.51
N ILE A 724 3.55 -48.94 -55.01
CA ILE A 724 3.15 -48.75 -53.61
C ILE A 724 1.79 -49.40 -53.34
N GLU A 725 0.85 -49.30 -54.27
CA GLU A 725 -0.45 -49.97 -54.16
C GLU A 725 -0.32 -51.50 -54.18
N SER A 726 0.65 -52.05 -54.91
CA SER A 726 0.88 -53.51 -54.99
C SER A 726 1.66 -54.09 -53.81
N GLU A 727 2.75 -53.44 -53.39
CA GLU A 727 3.65 -53.95 -52.34
C GLU A 727 3.23 -53.52 -50.94
N LEU A 728 2.61 -52.33 -50.81
CA LEU A 728 2.18 -51.76 -49.53
C LEU A 728 0.65 -51.61 -49.52
N SER A 729 -0.03 -52.76 -49.53
CA SER A 729 -1.49 -52.84 -49.48
C SER A 729 -2.03 -52.12 -48.24
N GLY A 730 -2.95 -51.16 -48.44
CA GLY A 730 -3.51 -50.33 -47.36
C GLY A 730 -2.80 -48.98 -47.15
N SER A 731 -1.84 -48.61 -48.02
CA SER A 731 -1.29 -47.25 -48.06
C SER A 731 -2.30 -46.26 -48.67
N THR A 732 -2.43 -45.08 -48.06
CA THR A 732 -3.29 -44.00 -48.56
C THR A 732 -2.42 -42.82 -49.00
N LEU A 733 -2.62 -42.33 -50.23
CA LEU A 733 -1.94 -41.13 -50.72
C LEU A 733 -2.50 -39.88 -50.02
N LYS A 734 -1.65 -39.14 -49.30
CA LYS A 734 -2.00 -37.89 -48.61
C LYS A 734 -1.75 -36.67 -49.49
N GLU A 735 -0.56 -36.57 -50.07
CA GLU A 735 -0.15 -35.41 -50.87
C GLU A 735 0.63 -35.85 -52.12
N LYS A 736 0.45 -35.09 -53.21
CA LYS A 736 1.12 -35.27 -54.49
C LYS A 736 1.61 -33.92 -55.01
N HIS A 737 2.92 -33.73 -55.05
CA HIS A 737 3.56 -32.47 -55.46
C HIS A 737 4.67 -32.71 -56.48
N ARG A 738 4.43 -32.50 -57.78
CA ARG A 738 5.39 -32.63 -58.92
C ARG A 738 6.33 -33.85 -58.87
N ASN A 739 7.35 -33.84 -58.02
CA ASN A 739 8.33 -34.92 -57.85
C ASN A 739 8.23 -35.64 -56.49
N MET A 740 7.30 -35.26 -55.63
CA MET A 740 7.14 -35.77 -54.27
C MET A 740 5.78 -36.46 -54.09
N LEU A 741 5.81 -37.64 -53.49
CA LEU A 741 4.63 -38.41 -53.10
C LEU A 741 4.67 -38.67 -51.60
N GLN A 742 3.56 -38.40 -50.91
CA GLN A 742 3.42 -38.70 -49.49
C GLN A 742 2.31 -39.73 -49.26
N TYR A 743 2.68 -40.88 -48.70
CA TYR A 743 1.78 -41.96 -48.34
C TYR A 743 1.68 -42.12 -46.83
N GLN A 744 0.51 -42.53 -46.36
CA GLN A 744 0.28 -42.95 -44.98
C GLN A 744 0.01 -44.46 -44.97
N LEU A 745 0.72 -45.20 -44.14
CA LEU A 745 0.61 -46.65 -44.02
C LEU A 745 0.34 -47.05 -42.57
N PRO A 746 -0.75 -47.77 -42.26
CA PRO A 746 -1.04 -48.24 -40.91
C PRO A 746 0.07 -49.13 -40.32
N SER A 747 0.41 -48.92 -39.05
CA SER A 747 1.47 -49.65 -38.33
C SER A 747 1.18 -51.15 -38.16
N SER A 748 -0.08 -51.57 -38.25
CA SER A 748 -0.52 -52.95 -38.10
C SER A 748 -0.21 -53.83 -39.32
N LEU A 749 0.06 -53.24 -40.48
CA LEU A 749 0.12 -53.95 -41.77
C LEU A 749 1.55 -54.29 -42.22
N SER A 750 2.57 -53.59 -41.74
CA SER A 750 3.96 -53.81 -42.19
C SER A 750 5.01 -53.33 -41.17
N SER A 751 6.18 -53.97 -41.17
CA SER A 751 7.32 -53.59 -40.32
C SER A 751 8.20 -52.55 -41.02
N LEU A 752 8.86 -51.67 -40.25
CA LEU A 752 9.83 -50.71 -40.80
C LEU A 752 10.90 -51.40 -41.65
N ALA A 753 11.42 -52.54 -41.19
CA ALA A 753 12.41 -53.33 -41.92
C ALA A 753 11.90 -53.77 -43.29
N HIS A 754 10.63 -54.18 -43.38
CA HIS A 754 10.00 -54.54 -44.64
C HIS A 754 9.91 -53.32 -45.58
N ILE A 755 9.40 -52.18 -45.08
CA ILE A 755 9.29 -50.93 -45.86
C ILE A 755 10.66 -50.50 -46.43
N PHE A 756 11.71 -50.48 -45.59
CA PHE A 756 13.06 -50.14 -46.03
C PHE A 756 13.61 -51.15 -47.04
N SER A 757 13.39 -52.45 -46.84
CA SER A 757 13.85 -53.48 -47.79
C SER A 757 13.19 -53.37 -49.16
N THR A 758 11.89 -53.07 -49.19
CA THR A 758 11.11 -52.93 -50.42
C THR A 758 11.55 -51.71 -51.23
N PHE A 759 11.82 -50.58 -50.58
CA PHE A 759 12.35 -49.38 -51.26
C PHE A 759 13.82 -49.51 -51.66
N ALA A 760 14.66 -50.17 -50.86
CA ALA A 760 16.07 -50.36 -51.17
C ALA A 760 16.25 -51.24 -52.42
N ASN A 761 15.52 -52.34 -52.52
CA ASN A 761 15.62 -53.28 -53.65
C ASN A 761 15.10 -52.69 -54.98
N ASN A 762 14.22 -51.69 -54.92
CA ASN A 762 13.56 -51.10 -56.10
C ASN A 762 13.97 -49.64 -56.38
N LYS A 763 15.00 -49.13 -55.67
CA LYS A 763 15.45 -47.72 -55.79
C LYS A 763 15.86 -47.36 -57.23
N ASP A 764 16.69 -48.20 -57.83
CA ASP A 764 17.25 -47.97 -59.18
C ASP A 764 16.18 -48.17 -60.27
N ALA A 765 15.31 -49.17 -60.10
CA ALA A 765 14.23 -49.48 -61.04
C ALA A 765 13.16 -48.37 -61.11
N LEU A 766 12.86 -47.73 -59.97
CA LEU A 766 11.81 -46.72 -59.84
C LEU A 766 12.33 -45.26 -59.90
N ARG A 767 13.64 -45.06 -60.12
CA ARG A 767 14.31 -43.74 -60.14
C ARG A 767 13.98 -42.88 -58.90
N ILE A 768 13.96 -43.50 -57.72
CA ILE A 768 13.74 -42.79 -56.45
C ILE A 768 15.04 -42.07 -56.08
N GLU A 769 15.01 -40.74 -56.02
CA GLU A 769 16.12 -39.90 -55.59
C GLU A 769 16.38 -40.14 -54.09
N ASP A 770 15.36 -39.85 -53.28
CA ASP A 770 15.36 -39.98 -51.83
C ASP A 770 14.00 -40.47 -51.32
N TYR A 771 14.03 -41.18 -50.20
CA TYR A 771 12.83 -41.57 -49.47
C TYR A 771 13.04 -41.37 -47.97
N SER A 772 12.01 -40.89 -47.28
CA SER A 772 12.00 -40.78 -45.83
C SER A 772 10.78 -41.49 -45.27
N VAL A 773 11.00 -42.26 -44.20
CA VAL A 773 9.93 -42.95 -43.47
C VAL A 773 9.93 -42.36 -42.07
N THR A 774 8.85 -41.67 -41.72
CA THR A 774 8.65 -41.08 -40.40
C THR A 774 7.48 -41.74 -39.71
N GLN A 775 7.60 -42.00 -38.41
CA GLN A 775 6.45 -42.40 -37.62
C GLN A 775 5.59 -41.17 -37.32
N THR A 776 4.28 -41.37 -37.22
CA THR A 776 3.36 -40.34 -36.70
C THR A 776 3.88 -39.72 -35.41
N THR A 777 3.92 -38.40 -35.38
CA THR A 777 4.43 -37.66 -34.21
C THR A 777 3.40 -37.68 -33.09
N LEU A 778 3.85 -37.51 -31.85
CA LEU A 778 2.94 -37.44 -30.70
C LEU A 778 1.99 -36.22 -30.82
N ASP A 779 2.43 -35.16 -31.51
CA ASP A 779 1.60 -34.00 -31.83
C ASP A 779 0.41 -34.36 -32.72
N GLN A 780 0.64 -35.13 -33.78
CA GLN A 780 -0.42 -35.62 -34.67
C GLN A 780 -1.41 -36.50 -33.90
N VAL A 781 -0.90 -37.42 -33.06
CA VAL A 781 -1.73 -38.25 -32.17
C VAL A 781 -2.59 -37.38 -31.26
N ARG A 782 -2.01 -36.35 -30.63
CA ARG A 782 -2.76 -35.44 -29.76
C ARG A 782 -3.85 -34.71 -30.54
N VAL A 783 -3.52 -34.07 -31.66
CA VAL A 783 -4.47 -33.24 -32.41
C VAL A 783 -5.64 -34.09 -32.90
N HIS A 784 -5.35 -35.19 -33.59
CA HIS A 784 -6.36 -36.08 -34.14
C HIS A 784 -7.30 -36.59 -33.04
N ARG A 785 -6.75 -37.06 -31.92
CA ARG A 785 -7.56 -37.58 -30.83
C ARG A 785 -8.31 -36.49 -30.08
N VAL A 786 -7.68 -35.36 -29.76
CA VAL A 786 -8.36 -34.28 -29.03
C VAL A 786 -9.61 -33.84 -29.77
N LEU A 787 -9.55 -33.69 -31.11
CA LEU A 787 -10.72 -33.43 -31.97
C LEU A 787 -11.81 -34.48 -31.77
N VAL A 788 -11.47 -35.77 -31.90
CA VAL A 788 -12.43 -36.88 -31.70
C VAL A 788 -13.06 -36.85 -30.29
N TRP A 789 -12.26 -36.61 -29.26
CA TRP A 789 -12.73 -36.59 -27.86
C TRP A 789 -13.50 -35.32 -27.51
N THR A 790 -13.30 -34.21 -28.23
CA THR A 790 -14.10 -32.99 -28.09
C THR A 790 -15.42 -33.08 -28.86
N ASP A 791 -15.41 -33.65 -30.07
CA ASP A 791 -16.60 -33.77 -30.91
C ASP A 791 -17.61 -34.79 -30.35
N ALA A 792 -17.11 -35.85 -29.70
CA ALA A 792 -17.95 -36.78 -28.93
C ALA A 792 -18.66 -36.14 -27.72
N VAL A 793 -18.27 -34.93 -27.32
CA VAL A 793 -18.86 -34.17 -26.21
C VAL A 793 -19.50 -32.89 -26.77
N GLY A 794 -20.60 -33.05 -27.52
CA GLY A 794 -21.62 -32.02 -27.80
C GLY A 794 -21.13 -30.57 -27.98
N SER A 795 -21.06 -30.16 -29.24
CA SER A 795 -20.88 -28.80 -29.78
C SER A 795 -21.32 -27.63 -28.89
N GLU A 796 -20.37 -26.74 -28.57
CA GLU A 796 -20.51 -25.27 -28.41
C GLU A 796 -19.14 -24.74 -27.93
N LEU A 797 -18.24 -24.30 -28.84
CA LEU A 797 -17.09 -23.37 -28.65
C LEU A 797 -15.88 -23.55 -29.60
N VAL A 798 -15.93 -24.40 -30.63
CA VAL A 798 -14.69 -24.85 -31.30
C VAL A 798 -14.22 -23.99 -32.49
N GLU A 799 -15.03 -23.12 -33.07
CA GLU A 799 -14.60 -22.37 -34.27
C GLU A 799 -13.53 -21.27 -34.03
N GLY A 800 -13.37 -20.78 -32.80
CA GLY A 800 -12.40 -19.71 -32.51
C GLY A 800 -10.95 -20.17 -32.24
N SER A 801 -10.72 -21.46 -31.94
CA SER A 801 -9.42 -21.95 -31.47
C SER A 801 -8.63 -22.76 -32.51
N LEU A 802 -9.26 -23.15 -33.62
CA LEU A 802 -8.62 -23.98 -34.64
C LEU A 802 -7.68 -23.22 -35.58
N LEU A 803 -7.82 -21.89 -35.71
CA LEU A 803 -7.02 -21.08 -36.63
C LEU A 803 -5.57 -20.80 -36.17
N LEU A 804 -5.19 -21.19 -34.95
CA LEU A 804 -3.84 -20.95 -34.41
C LEU A 804 -2.89 -22.16 -34.44
N LEU A 805 -3.34 -23.31 -34.94
CA LEU A 805 -2.52 -24.54 -34.98
C LEU A 805 -1.86 -24.80 -36.34
N GLY A 806 -2.03 -23.90 -37.32
CA GLY A 806 -1.52 -24.05 -38.70
C GLY A 806 -0.27 -23.25 -39.07
N SER A 807 0.26 -22.36 -38.22
CA SER A 807 1.41 -21.49 -38.59
C SER A 807 2.65 -21.74 -37.72
N GLY A 808 3.12 -22.98 -37.71
CA GLY A 808 4.43 -23.36 -37.15
C GLY A 808 5.55 -23.30 -38.18
N GLY A 809 5.71 -22.17 -38.88
CA GLY A 809 6.79 -22.01 -39.86
C GLY A 809 6.75 -20.64 -40.55
N GLN A 810 7.76 -19.82 -40.27
CA GLN A 810 8.00 -18.46 -40.80
C GLN A 810 7.06 -17.35 -40.32
N ALA A 811 7.52 -16.56 -39.33
CA ALA A 811 7.45 -15.10 -39.34
C ALA A 811 8.24 -14.54 -38.14
N GLY A 812 9.48 -14.15 -38.39
CA GLY A 812 10.14 -13.11 -37.61
C GLY A 812 9.72 -11.75 -38.15
N ALA A 813 9.62 -10.77 -37.25
CA ALA A 813 9.37 -9.33 -37.46
C ALA A 813 7.91 -8.85 -37.49
N GLY A 814 7.59 -8.07 -36.45
CA GLY A 814 6.65 -6.95 -36.52
C GLY A 814 5.19 -7.23 -36.15
N LEU A 815 4.80 -6.98 -34.89
CA LEU A 815 3.55 -6.30 -34.56
C LEU A 815 3.57 -5.82 -33.09
N GLN A 816 4.14 -4.63 -32.88
CA GLN A 816 3.76 -3.73 -31.79
C GLN A 816 2.69 -2.80 -32.35
N ARG A 817 1.44 -2.92 -31.86
CA ARG A 817 0.35 -1.90 -31.78
C ARG A 817 -1.00 -2.62 -31.85
N GLY A 818 -1.79 -2.49 -30.79
CA GLY A 818 -3.18 -2.97 -30.76
C GLY A 818 -3.60 -3.52 -29.40
N ALA A 819 -3.43 -2.75 -28.32
CA ALA A 819 -4.02 -3.05 -27.02
C ALA A 819 -4.49 -1.75 -26.35
N GLU A 820 -5.51 -1.11 -26.93
CA GLU A 820 -6.35 -0.12 -26.26
C GLU A 820 -7.79 -0.37 -26.71
N ARG A 821 -8.73 -0.26 -25.75
CA ARG A 821 -10.18 -0.50 -25.81
C ARG A 821 -10.66 -1.94 -25.57
N THR A 822 -10.90 -2.24 -24.30
CA THR A 822 -12.21 -2.74 -23.87
C THR A 822 -12.40 -2.43 -22.40
N GLU A 823 -13.00 -1.26 -22.14
CA GLU A 823 -13.64 -0.92 -20.88
C GLU A 823 -14.99 -1.66 -20.76
N VAL A 824 -15.26 -2.14 -19.55
CA VAL A 824 -16.55 -2.14 -18.86
C VAL A 824 -17.75 -2.80 -19.56
N SER A 825 -18.07 -4.02 -19.13
CA SER A 825 -19.38 -4.33 -18.54
C SER A 825 -19.37 -5.71 -17.85
N LEU A 826 -19.69 -5.68 -16.55
CA LEU A 826 -19.90 -6.77 -15.56
C LEU A 826 -18.68 -7.35 -14.82
#